data_AF-A0A4R8TBK9-F1
#
_entry.id   AF-A0A4R8TBK9-F1
#
_cell.length_a   1.000
_cell.length_b   1.000
_cell.length_c   1.000
_cell.angle_alpha   90.00
_cell.angle_beta   90.00
_cell.angle_gamma   90.00
#
_symmetry.space_group_name_H-M   'P 1'
#
loop_
_entity.id
_entity.type
_entity.pdbx_description
1 polymer ?
#
loop_
_entity_poly.entity_id
_entity_poly.type
_entity_poly.pdbx_seq_one_letter_code
_entity_poly.pdbx_strand_id
1 'polypeptide(L)'
;MSAKNTAYNTKVTHEDESHQIISSYFIGPQAENLPYFKENINIILEELELARKNYYPQDGNFIDEKTQQTPAFQVSMEKLKNTVRKASNILGKSSIPFWSPRYEAHMCTDLSMASMLGYFMTMLYNPNNVALEASPLSTVAEIEVGEQLCDLFGYNTDEDKADAPTARNLKFYPLSLQKAFQVDQSLNFLSDVFYVETCKGERKLFADLPTWDLLNLKPSDILDLPDRLYQEHGVSNDFLSDVMKNFTVQSTGKDVLEREFGLDSPGQYLLATTRHYSWPKGAAICGLGSDNVVGIPVDAEARLDIGELDKHLRRCVNDKIPVFAVVGIIGSTEEGAVDPLSDVLALRKQYQAEGLSFVIHADAAWGGYFASMLPKDYTPGDIMNLPTEMGEADGFVPDASLRAKTQEDLFAMRFADSITVDPHKAGYIPYPAGGLCYRDGRMRFLVTWTSPYLSRGSVTSIGIYGVEGSKPGASAVSTWLSNRTIGLDQKGYGSLLSEVTWTCSRLSAEWAALTDSSSPFVCVPFNMLPSELDPNTTEEKVEAEKRRIRRDIVNKTNAAIIAEDEKRPDDFKAMKLMRELGSDLNINAFALNFRYEDGCLNDDIEEANYLMQRVVETLSVDSPTDDPTKIPLYLTSTEFSDELYGECKANFVRRLGLEQSSQDLMVLRNVVMSPFPTDGNFTNELASIFYQVVETEVEVVRKRNTLAPDFHKFLIQGVEEIFLIHMPMFHVANHRQQLIVSASFDERSQAKYAALKKSNPTEPMLLVTKHKVMLKDVVEQSGGFHGQIMTKHSGIILQDVYVDLQGTVVSRPLNSRWRLDKYPETFMPFYLYGTPNEANIDHVIVRAPNTQLSAGRCKLDFYKEVDDAIWERPLVLLLEDVREAPMQPFPSNNEIGSKNGAIISHEGFRDGIPANAGVENGERNQSAKDGIKIGVPGLSFSVSSKGDGFRPRGNGQAKEPNGHSNGNGNGANGPKDHEEDESRQPHTAARIVNSGTRSGAARGSGFFFRPGATFKVGVWEDRERGDPSSSFASFELGDFVGRGRLTLGESVYVDSEGMNYDPFKKVEKVTEWRREFDKIGKELD
;
A
#
# COMPACT_ATOMS: atom_id res chain seq x y z
N MET A 1 -14.42 -30.69 6.50
CA MET A 1 -15.54 -31.60 6.13
C MET A 1 -16.61 -30.78 5.42
N SER A 2 -17.51 -31.37 4.65
CA SER A 2 -18.53 -30.61 3.91
C SER A 2 -19.62 -30.05 4.84
N ALA A 3 -19.49 -28.78 5.25
CA ALA A 3 -20.64 -27.99 5.63
C ALA A 3 -21.56 -27.89 4.41
N LYS A 4 -22.79 -28.39 4.52
CA LYS A 4 -23.81 -28.11 3.50
C LYS A 4 -24.31 -26.69 3.78
N ASN A 5 -24.22 -25.80 2.80
CA ASN A 5 -24.92 -24.52 2.88
C ASN A 5 -26.44 -24.79 2.73
N THR A 6 -27.11 -24.99 3.87
CA THR A 6 -28.53 -25.37 3.91
C THR A 6 -29.49 -24.19 3.72
N ALA A 7 -29.01 -22.95 3.80
CA ALA A 7 -29.83 -21.75 3.57
C ALA A 7 -30.28 -21.66 2.11
N TYR A 8 -29.37 -21.86 1.15
CA TYR A 8 -29.69 -21.77 -0.28
C TYR A 8 -30.63 -22.86 -0.82
N ASN A 9 -30.86 -23.94 -0.06
CA ASN A 9 -31.69 -25.10 -0.46
C ASN A 9 -33.00 -25.18 0.34
N THR A 10 -33.52 -24.06 0.86
CA THR A 10 -34.90 -24.01 1.33
C THR A 10 -35.86 -24.03 0.13
N LYS A 11 -37.17 -24.12 0.39
CA LYS A 11 -38.18 -23.91 -0.65
C LYS A 11 -38.39 -22.43 -0.99
N VAL A 12 -37.87 -21.53 -0.16
CA VAL A 12 -38.36 -20.15 -0.01
C VAL A 12 -37.43 -19.14 -0.66
N THR A 13 -36.14 -19.48 -0.85
CA THR A 13 -35.21 -18.77 -1.75
C THR A 13 -35.68 -18.72 -3.21
N HIS A 14 -36.69 -19.52 -3.58
CA HIS A 14 -37.35 -19.47 -4.88
C HIS A 14 -38.51 -18.44 -4.97
N GLU A 15 -38.77 -17.69 -3.90
CA GLU A 15 -39.90 -16.74 -3.81
C GLU A 15 -39.45 -15.25 -3.81
N ASP A 16 -38.14 -14.99 -3.76
CA ASP A 16 -37.53 -13.65 -3.93
C ASP A 16 -37.11 -13.43 -5.40
N GLU A 17 -37.84 -12.60 -6.15
CA GLU A 17 -37.58 -12.36 -7.58
C GLU A 17 -36.32 -11.50 -7.82
N SER A 18 -36.05 -10.52 -6.96
CA SER A 18 -34.87 -9.64 -7.01
C SER A 18 -33.57 -10.44 -6.89
N HIS A 19 -33.45 -11.26 -5.85
CA HIS A 19 -32.23 -12.04 -5.64
C HIS A 19 -32.04 -13.13 -6.72
N GLN A 20 -33.13 -13.65 -7.29
CA GLN A 20 -33.08 -14.58 -8.42
C GLN A 20 -32.53 -13.90 -9.70
N ILE A 21 -32.93 -12.65 -9.96
CA ILE A 21 -32.39 -11.85 -11.08
C ILE A 21 -30.89 -11.58 -10.86
N ILE A 22 -30.49 -11.12 -9.67
CA ILE A 22 -29.09 -10.87 -9.31
C ILE A 22 -28.23 -12.14 -9.42
N SER A 23 -28.72 -13.27 -8.91
CA SER A 23 -28.08 -14.58 -9.04
C SER A 23 -27.88 -15.03 -10.49
N SER A 24 -28.66 -14.52 -11.46
CA SER A 24 -28.51 -14.85 -12.89
C SER A 24 -27.33 -14.12 -13.55
N TYR A 25 -26.79 -13.06 -12.93
CA TYR A 25 -25.73 -12.24 -13.52
C TYR A 25 -24.32 -12.86 -13.44
N PHE A 26 -24.09 -13.86 -12.58
CA PHE A 26 -22.76 -14.33 -12.18
C PHE A 26 -22.52 -15.81 -12.53
N ILE A 27 -21.26 -16.26 -12.59
CA ILE A 27 -20.95 -17.69 -12.77
C ILE A 27 -21.27 -18.47 -11.48
N GLY A 28 -21.06 -17.84 -10.33
CA GLY A 28 -21.49 -18.31 -9.01
C GLY A 28 -20.39 -18.98 -8.20
N PRO A 29 -20.49 -19.01 -6.85
CA PRO A 29 -19.40 -19.43 -5.97
C PRO A 29 -18.95 -20.89 -6.12
N GLN A 30 -19.79 -21.78 -6.66
CA GLN A 30 -19.47 -23.17 -7.02
C GLN A 30 -19.62 -23.44 -8.53
N ALA A 31 -19.63 -22.38 -9.34
CA ALA A 31 -19.83 -22.40 -10.78
C ALA A 31 -21.20 -22.95 -11.23
N GLU A 32 -22.25 -22.60 -10.47
CA GLU A 32 -23.65 -22.97 -10.64
C GLU A 32 -24.17 -22.65 -12.04
N ASN A 33 -23.89 -21.45 -12.55
CA ASN A 33 -24.35 -20.98 -13.87
C ASN A 33 -23.37 -21.28 -15.02
N LEU A 34 -22.27 -22.00 -14.75
CA LEU A 34 -21.30 -22.40 -15.76
C LEU A 34 -21.88 -23.17 -16.98
N PRO A 35 -23.01 -23.93 -16.89
CA PRO A 35 -23.68 -24.45 -18.07
C PRO A 35 -24.14 -23.35 -19.03
N TYR A 36 -24.83 -22.32 -18.52
CA TYR A 36 -25.31 -21.19 -19.32
C TYR A 36 -24.15 -20.36 -19.88
N PHE A 37 -23.08 -20.16 -19.10
CA PHE A 37 -21.87 -19.50 -19.58
C PHE A 37 -21.25 -20.26 -20.77
N LYS A 38 -21.15 -21.59 -20.69
CA LYS A 38 -20.64 -22.43 -21.79
C LYS A 38 -21.54 -22.41 -23.02
N GLU A 39 -22.86 -22.38 -22.84
CA GLU A 39 -23.82 -22.25 -23.93
C GLU A 39 -23.62 -20.92 -24.69
N ASN A 40 -23.49 -19.81 -23.97
CA ASN A 40 -23.19 -18.51 -24.58
C ASN A 40 -21.80 -18.46 -25.25
N ILE A 41 -20.78 -19.09 -24.68
CA ILE A 41 -19.46 -19.25 -25.33
C ILE A 41 -19.57 -20.04 -26.64
N ASN A 42 -20.40 -21.09 -26.70
CA ASN A 42 -20.64 -21.82 -27.95
C ASN A 42 -21.35 -20.95 -28.99
N ILE A 43 -22.39 -20.21 -28.61
CA ILE A 43 -23.09 -19.26 -29.50
C ILE A 43 -22.11 -18.23 -30.09
N ILE A 44 -21.23 -17.66 -29.26
CA ILE A 44 -20.19 -16.72 -29.71
C ILE A 44 -19.23 -17.37 -30.73
N LEU A 45 -18.87 -18.63 -30.55
CA LEU A 45 -17.98 -19.36 -31.46
C LEU A 45 -18.69 -19.78 -32.76
N GLU A 46 -19.97 -20.13 -32.71
CA GLU A 46 -20.81 -20.44 -33.87
C GLU A 46 -21.02 -19.18 -34.74
N GLU A 47 -21.35 -18.05 -34.13
CA GLU A 47 -21.45 -16.75 -34.84
C GLU A 47 -20.10 -16.27 -35.38
N LEU A 48 -18.98 -16.52 -34.68
CA LEU A 48 -17.64 -16.24 -35.22
C LEU A 48 -17.34 -17.11 -36.45
N GLU A 49 -17.73 -18.39 -36.45
CA GLU A 49 -17.55 -19.29 -37.59
C GLU A 49 -18.41 -18.84 -38.78
N LEU A 50 -19.68 -18.47 -38.55
CA LEU A 50 -20.57 -17.93 -39.56
C LEU A 50 -20.03 -16.62 -40.15
N ALA A 51 -19.62 -15.66 -39.29
CA ALA A 51 -19.05 -14.38 -39.72
C ALA A 51 -17.81 -14.58 -40.60
N ARG A 52 -16.89 -15.47 -40.19
CA ARG A 52 -15.65 -15.75 -40.95
C ARG A 52 -15.91 -16.51 -42.25
N LYS A 53 -16.91 -17.40 -42.33
CA LYS A 53 -17.28 -18.11 -43.57
C LYS A 53 -18.07 -17.24 -44.55
N ASN A 54 -18.86 -16.30 -44.04
CA ASN A 54 -19.67 -15.40 -44.86
C ASN A 54 -18.88 -14.19 -45.40
N TYR A 55 -17.72 -13.89 -44.82
CA TYR A 55 -16.81 -12.85 -45.31
C TYR A 55 -16.00 -13.36 -46.52
N TYR A 56 -16.35 -12.90 -47.72
CA TYR A 56 -15.72 -13.28 -48.99
C TYR A 56 -15.68 -14.83 -49.22
N PRO A 57 -16.85 -15.51 -49.30
CA PRO A 57 -16.93 -16.98 -49.27
C PRO A 57 -16.21 -17.71 -50.40
N GLN A 58 -15.94 -17.02 -51.52
CA GLN A 58 -15.22 -17.56 -52.68
C GLN A 58 -13.71 -17.77 -52.44
N ASP A 59 -13.12 -17.18 -51.39
CA ASP A 59 -11.67 -17.22 -51.14
C ASP A 59 -11.19 -18.60 -50.66
N GLY A 60 -12.10 -19.40 -50.07
CA GLY A 60 -11.86 -20.81 -49.72
C GLY A 60 -10.98 -21.04 -48.48
N ASN A 61 -10.48 -22.27 -48.34
CA ASN A 61 -9.77 -22.72 -47.13
C ASN A 61 -8.26 -22.50 -47.24
N PHE A 62 -7.74 -21.49 -46.55
CA PHE A 62 -6.30 -21.25 -46.40
C PHE A 62 -5.58 -22.31 -45.55
N ILE A 63 -6.31 -23.05 -44.72
CA ILE A 63 -5.82 -24.20 -43.94
C ILE A 63 -6.78 -25.37 -44.21
N ASP A 64 -6.33 -26.34 -45.00
CA ASP A 64 -7.16 -27.49 -45.41
C ASP A 64 -6.99 -28.71 -44.49
N GLU A 65 -7.87 -29.70 -44.64
CA GLU A 65 -7.81 -30.95 -43.86
C GLU A 65 -6.45 -31.67 -44.00
N LYS A 66 -5.80 -31.60 -45.17
CA LYS A 66 -4.49 -32.23 -45.39
C LYS A 66 -3.41 -31.55 -44.56
N THR A 67 -3.43 -30.22 -44.49
CA THR A 67 -2.56 -29.41 -43.64
C THR A 67 -2.76 -29.77 -42.17
N GLN A 68 -4.03 -29.86 -41.74
CA GLN A 68 -4.39 -30.26 -40.37
C GLN A 68 -3.96 -31.69 -40.05
N GLN A 69 -4.00 -32.62 -41.01
CA GLN A 69 -3.55 -34.01 -40.87
C GLN A 69 -2.02 -34.17 -40.89
N THR A 70 -1.23 -33.11 -41.13
CA THR A 70 0.24 -33.24 -41.09
C THR A 70 0.74 -33.52 -39.66
N PRO A 71 1.80 -34.35 -39.49
CA PRO A 71 2.39 -34.62 -38.18
C PRO A 71 2.84 -33.35 -37.44
N ALA A 72 3.35 -32.35 -38.17
CA ALA A 72 3.80 -31.08 -37.59
C ALA A 72 2.63 -30.27 -36.99
N PHE A 73 1.50 -30.20 -37.68
CA PHE A 73 0.30 -29.53 -37.18
C PHE A 73 -0.26 -30.25 -35.94
N GLN A 74 -0.39 -31.59 -36.01
CA GLN A 74 -0.90 -32.38 -34.90
C GLN A 74 -0.03 -32.29 -33.63
N VAL A 75 1.30 -32.32 -33.76
CA VAL A 75 2.23 -32.11 -32.64
C VAL A 75 2.09 -30.71 -32.04
N SER A 76 1.97 -29.67 -32.88
CA SER A 76 1.77 -28.30 -32.42
C SER A 76 0.46 -28.13 -31.65
N MET A 77 -0.65 -28.67 -32.17
CA MET A 77 -1.96 -28.60 -31.52
C MET A 77 -2.04 -29.39 -30.21
N GLU A 78 -1.39 -30.55 -30.10
CA GLU A 78 -1.33 -31.29 -28.84
C GLU A 78 -0.42 -30.57 -27.81
N LYS A 79 0.65 -29.88 -28.25
CA LYS A 79 1.48 -29.03 -27.38
C LYS A 79 0.69 -27.85 -26.83
N LEU A 80 -0.05 -27.13 -27.68
CA LEU A 80 -0.95 -26.05 -27.29
C LEU A 80 -2.01 -26.52 -26.28
N LYS A 81 -2.73 -27.60 -26.61
CA LYS A 81 -3.79 -28.20 -25.76
C LYS A 81 -3.29 -28.59 -24.37
N ASN A 82 -2.09 -29.16 -24.26
CA ASN A 82 -1.51 -29.50 -22.95
C ASN A 82 -0.98 -28.29 -22.19
N THR A 83 -0.46 -27.27 -22.88
CA THR A 83 -0.07 -25.99 -22.25
C THR A 83 -1.29 -25.29 -21.67
N VAL A 84 -2.37 -25.13 -22.44
CA VAL A 84 -3.63 -24.50 -21.98
C VAL A 84 -4.16 -25.22 -20.73
N ARG A 85 -4.23 -26.56 -20.77
CA ARG A 85 -4.64 -27.37 -19.61
C ARG A 85 -3.78 -27.14 -18.37
N LYS A 86 -2.45 -27.01 -18.52
CA LYS A 86 -1.53 -26.75 -17.40
C LYS A 86 -1.68 -25.34 -16.85
N ALA A 87 -1.75 -24.32 -17.72
CA ALA A 87 -1.96 -22.93 -17.32
C ALA A 87 -3.27 -22.76 -16.54
N SER A 88 -4.40 -23.27 -17.05
CA SER A 88 -5.69 -23.23 -16.34
C SER A 88 -5.65 -23.99 -15.01
N ASN A 89 -4.91 -25.10 -14.91
CA ASN A 89 -4.79 -25.85 -13.65
C ASN A 89 -3.95 -25.14 -12.59
N ILE A 90 -3.00 -24.29 -12.99
CA ILE A 90 -2.18 -23.49 -12.09
C ILE A 90 -2.95 -22.25 -11.63
N LEU A 91 -3.63 -21.54 -12.54
CA LEU A 91 -4.53 -20.44 -12.17
C LEU A 91 -5.58 -20.89 -11.14
N GLY A 92 -6.28 -22.01 -11.39
CA GLY A 92 -7.27 -22.57 -10.46
C GLY A 92 -6.73 -23.15 -9.13
N LYS A 93 -5.42 -23.04 -8.87
CA LYS A 93 -4.76 -23.44 -7.60
C LYS A 93 -4.05 -22.30 -6.90
N SER A 94 -3.56 -21.32 -7.66
CA SER A 94 -2.64 -20.27 -7.19
C SER A 94 -3.28 -18.88 -7.18
N SER A 95 -4.42 -18.69 -7.84
CA SER A 95 -5.19 -17.44 -7.79
C SER A 95 -6.03 -17.34 -6.51
N ILE A 96 -6.28 -16.11 -6.07
CA ILE A 96 -7.23 -15.81 -5.00
C ILE A 96 -8.66 -16.14 -5.48
N PRO A 97 -9.50 -16.80 -4.66
CA PRO A 97 -10.86 -17.18 -5.04
C PRO A 97 -11.85 -16.02 -4.89
N PHE A 98 -11.68 -14.94 -5.66
CA PHE A 98 -12.54 -13.74 -5.62
C PHE A 98 -14.03 -14.04 -5.82
N TRP A 99 -14.37 -15.13 -6.50
CA TRP A 99 -15.76 -15.59 -6.72
C TRP A 99 -16.42 -16.19 -5.46
N SER A 100 -15.70 -16.33 -4.35
CA SER A 100 -16.23 -16.91 -3.12
C SER A 100 -16.66 -15.82 -2.13
N PRO A 101 -17.85 -15.91 -1.51
CA PRO A 101 -18.27 -15.06 -0.38
C PRO A 101 -17.42 -15.22 0.91
N ARG A 102 -16.30 -15.97 0.85
CA ARG A 102 -15.24 -15.92 1.86
C ARG A 102 -14.18 -14.86 1.55
N TYR A 103 -14.27 -14.20 0.40
CA TYR A 103 -13.37 -13.13 -0.02
C TYR A 103 -13.99 -11.77 0.31
N GLU A 104 -13.43 -11.11 1.33
CA GLU A 104 -14.05 -9.97 2.01
C GLU A 104 -13.00 -8.87 2.25
N ALA A 105 -12.13 -8.60 1.26
CA ALA A 105 -10.85 -7.91 1.44
C ALA A 105 -10.61 -6.66 0.55
N HIS A 106 -10.26 -6.82 -0.74
CA HIS A 106 -10.08 -5.72 -1.69
C HIS A 106 -11.26 -5.61 -2.68
N MET A 107 -11.20 -4.61 -3.57
CA MET A 107 -12.18 -4.32 -4.63
C MET A 107 -12.13 -5.37 -5.77
N CYS A 108 -12.38 -6.64 -5.42
CA CYS A 108 -12.36 -7.82 -6.28
C CYS A 108 -13.48 -8.79 -5.85
N THR A 109 -14.17 -9.40 -6.81
CA THR A 109 -15.33 -10.31 -6.58
C THR A 109 -15.56 -11.21 -7.82
N ASP A 110 -16.67 -11.95 -7.92
CA ASP A 110 -17.07 -12.60 -9.19
C ASP A 110 -17.49 -11.54 -10.22
N LEU A 111 -17.21 -11.78 -11.50
CA LEU A 111 -17.52 -10.83 -12.56
C LEU A 111 -18.87 -11.13 -13.20
N SER A 112 -19.54 -10.12 -13.75
CA SER A 112 -20.79 -10.36 -14.47
C SER A 112 -20.54 -11.21 -15.72
N MET A 113 -21.36 -12.23 -15.95
CA MET A 113 -21.31 -13.05 -17.16
C MET A 113 -21.48 -12.18 -18.41
N ALA A 114 -22.35 -11.16 -18.35
CA ALA A 114 -22.54 -10.19 -19.41
C ALA A 114 -21.22 -9.49 -19.81
N SER A 115 -20.46 -8.99 -18.83
CA SER A 115 -19.18 -8.32 -19.11
C SER A 115 -18.10 -9.29 -19.59
N MET A 116 -17.98 -10.48 -19.00
CA MET A 116 -17.03 -11.52 -19.41
C MET A 116 -17.30 -12.02 -20.84
N LEU A 117 -18.57 -12.26 -21.19
CA LEU A 117 -18.98 -12.65 -22.54
C LEU A 117 -18.75 -11.51 -23.53
N GLY A 118 -19.09 -10.27 -23.16
CA GLY A 118 -18.86 -9.07 -23.98
C GLY A 118 -17.37 -8.84 -24.31
N TYR A 119 -16.49 -9.04 -23.33
CA TYR A 119 -15.04 -8.99 -23.56
C TYR A 119 -14.57 -10.16 -24.45
N PHE A 120 -14.99 -11.39 -24.13
CA PHE A 120 -14.59 -12.60 -24.85
C PHE A 120 -15.01 -12.58 -26.32
N MET A 121 -16.25 -12.20 -26.65
CA MET A 121 -16.66 -12.14 -28.06
C MET A 121 -15.90 -11.06 -28.84
N THR A 122 -15.60 -9.93 -28.21
CA THR A 122 -15.00 -8.78 -28.90
C THR A 122 -13.50 -8.95 -29.12
N MET A 123 -12.77 -9.58 -28.20
CA MET A 123 -11.33 -9.85 -28.37
C MET A 123 -11.04 -10.80 -29.55
N LEU A 124 -12.01 -11.60 -30.00
CA LEU A 124 -11.91 -12.49 -31.17
C LEU A 124 -11.88 -11.72 -32.51
N TYR A 125 -12.25 -10.44 -32.48
CA TYR A 125 -12.12 -9.47 -33.58
C TYR A 125 -10.98 -8.45 -33.33
N ASN A 126 -10.54 -8.27 -32.08
CA ASN A 126 -9.46 -7.39 -31.64
C ASN A 126 -9.54 -5.94 -32.18
N PRO A 127 -10.67 -5.23 -32.04
CA PRO A 127 -10.82 -3.85 -32.49
C PRO A 127 -10.06 -2.85 -31.60
N ASN A 128 -9.54 -1.78 -32.21
CA ASN A 128 -8.76 -0.74 -31.54
C ASN A 128 -9.47 0.61 -31.61
N ASN A 129 -10.01 1.08 -30.48
CA ASN A 129 -10.86 2.28 -30.40
C ASN A 129 -10.09 3.62 -30.58
N VAL A 130 -8.80 3.58 -30.93
CA VAL A 130 -8.02 4.79 -31.29
C VAL A 130 -8.43 5.39 -32.63
N ALA A 131 -9.01 4.59 -33.53
CA ALA A 131 -9.36 4.98 -34.90
C ALA A 131 -10.66 4.27 -35.33
N LEU A 132 -11.64 5.04 -35.81
CA LEU A 132 -12.98 4.54 -36.16
C LEU A 132 -12.93 3.45 -37.22
N GLU A 133 -12.04 3.56 -38.20
CA GLU A 133 -11.83 2.56 -39.26
C GLU A 133 -11.31 1.21 -38.75
N ALA A 134 -10.71 1.17 -37.55
CA ALA A 134 -10.23 -0.04 -36.88
C ALA A 134 -11.21 -0.58 -35.82
N SER A 135 -12.36 0.08 -35.63
CA SER A 135 -13.27 -0.17 -34.50
C SER A 135 -14.70 0.39 -34.66
N PRO A 136 -15.35 0.30 -35.83
CA PRO A 136 -16.57 1.08 -36.09
C PRO A 136 -17.73 0.75 -35.14
N LEU A 137 -17.87 -0.51 -34.72
CA LEU A 137 -18.87 -0.94 -33.74
C LEU A 137 -18.46 -0.59 -32.30
N SER A 138 -17.23 -0.93 -31.88
CA SER A 138 -16.79 -0.73 -30.50
C SER A 138 -16.49 0.73 -30.15
N THR A 139 -16.26 1.61 -31.13
CA THR A 139 -16.25 3.08 -30.92
C THR A 139 -17.65 3.58 -30.56
N VAL A 140 -18.69 3.13 -31.26
CA VAL A 140 -20.08 3.50 -30.92
C VAL A 140 -20.48 2.95 -29.55
N ALA A 141 -20.07 1.71 -29.21
CA ALA A 141 -20.26 1.18 -27.86
C ALA A 141 -19.53 1.99 -26.76
N GLU A 142 -18.36 2.57 -27.05
CA GLU A 142 -17.64 3.43 -26.10
C GLU A 142 -18.34 4.79 -25.92
N ILE A 143 -18.85 5.38 -27.00
CA ILE A 143 -19.66 6.61 -26.94
C ILE A 143 -20.93 6.35 -26.12
N GLU A 144 -21.66 5.26 -26.41
CA GLU A 144 -22.88 4.92 -25.69
C GLU A 144 -22.61 4.61 -24.20
N VAL A 145 -21.47 4.00 -23.85
CA VAL A 145 -21.06 3.84 -22.44
C VAL A 145 -20.79 5.18 -21.77
N GLY A 146 -20.20 6.14 -22.48
CA GLY A 146 -20.06 7.52 -21.99
C GLY A 146 -21.40 8.18 -21.72
N GLU A 147 -22.36 8.05 -22.64
CA GLU A 147 -23.74 8.56 -22.51
C GLU A 147 -24.49 7.88 -21.35
N GLN A 148 -24.41 6.56 -21.24
CA GLN A 148 -25.00 5.75 -20.15
C GLN A 148 -24.51 6.21 -18.77
N LEU A 149 -23.20 6.44 -18.62
CA LEU A 149 -22.62 6.92 -17.36
C LEU A 149 -22.97 8.40 -17.10
N CYS A 150 -23.12 9.23 -18.14
CA CYS A 150 -23.60 10.60 -17.98
C CYS A 150 -25.08 10.66 -17.53
N ASP A 151 -25.96 9.80 -18.06
CA ASP A 151 -27.36 9.69 -17.60
C ASP A 151 -27.44 9.20 -16.14
N LEU A 152 -26.62 8.22 -15.76
CA LEU A 152 -26.48 7.74 -14.37
C LEU A 152 -26.13 8.88 -13.40
N PHE A 153 -25.21 9.78 -13.79
CA PHE A 153 -24.84 10.95 -12.99
C PHE A 153 -25.78 12.15 -13.18
N GLY A 154 -26.85 11.99 -13.97
CA GLY A 154 -27.83 13.05 -14.20
C GLY A 154 -27.28 14.28 -14.93
N TYR A 155 -26.19 14.11 -15.69
CA TYR A 155 -25.70 15.06 -16.70
C TYR A 155 -26.62 15.05 -17.94
N ASN A 156 -26.56 16.10 -18.76
CA ASN A 156 -27.34 16.16 -19.98
C ASN A 156 -26.62 15.48 -21.15
N THR A 157 -27.28 14.49 -21.76
CA THR A 157 -26.84 13.76 -22.96
C THR A 157 -27.55 14.21 -24.25
N ASP A 158 -28.51 15.14 -24.15
CA ASP A 158 -29.26 15.68 -25.29
C ASP A 158 -28.46 16.77 -26.03
N GLU A 159 -28.08 16.53 -27.28
CA GLU A 159 -27.30 17.46 -28.11
C GLU A 159 -27.98 18.83 -28.30
N ASP A 160 -29.31 18.93 -28.19
CA ASP A 160 -30.06 20.21 -28.29
C ASP A 160 -30.00 21.05 -26.99
N LYS A 161 -29.31 20.60 -25.93
CA LYS A 161 -29.19 21.33 -24.65
C LYS A 161 -27.74 21.43 -24.16
N ALA A 162 -27.20 22.65 -24.08
CA ALA A 162 -25.84 22.90 -23.59
C ALA A 162 -25.80 23.20 -22.07
N ASP A 163 -24.83 22.62 -21.35
CA ASP A 163 -24.43 23.04 -20.00
C ASP A 163 -22.96 22.61 -19.71
N ALA A 164 -22.31 23.21 -18.71
CA ALA A 164 -20.85 23.40 -18.67
C ALA A 164 -20.12 22.85 -17.39
N PRO A 165 -18.83 23.11 -17.06
CA PRO A 165 -17.64 22.36 -17.57
C PRO A 165 -16.40 22.14 -16.61
N THR A 166 -15.50 21.17 -16.90
CA THR A 166 -14.13 21.01 -16.30
C THR A 166 -13.12 20.04 -16.98
N ALA A 167 -11.78 20.06 -16.85
CA ALA A 167 -10.77 21.12 -16.72
C ALA A 167 -9.33 20.56 -16.57
N ARG A 168 -8.33 21.39 -16.93
CA ARG A 168 -6.98 21.56 -16.33
C ARG A 168 -6.34 22.73 -17.05
N ASN A 169 -6.10 22.50 -18.35
CA ASN A 169 -5.65 23.51 -19.31
C ASN A 169 -6.67 24.67 -19.43
N LEU A 170 -7.93 24.43 -19.03
CA LEU A 170 -8.97 25.44 -18.80
C LEU A 170 -8.45 26.66 -18.02
N LYS A 171 -7.77 26.44 -16.89
CA LYS A 171 -7.31 27.52 -15.99
C LYS A 171 -6.33 28.48 -16.67
N PHE A 172 -5.54 27.97 -17.62
CA PHE A 172 -4.58 28.76 -18.40
C PHE A 172 -5.11 29.21 -19.77
N TYR A 173 -6.29 28.74 -20.21
CA TYR A 173 -6.85 29.12 -21.50
C TYR A 173 -7.14 30.64 -21.59
N PRO A 174 -7.69 31.31 -20.56
CA PRO A 174 -7.82 32.78 -20.56
C PRO A 174 -6.49 33.53 -20.69
N LEU A 175 -5.42 33.08 -20.02
CA LEU A 175 -4.09 33.68 -20.17
C LEU A 175 -3.57 33.51 -21.61
N SER A 176 -3.73 32.29 -22.15
CA SER A 176 -3.33 31.93 -23.52
C SER A 176 -4.06 32.79 -24.56
N LEU A 177 -5.36 33.03 -24.35
CA LEU A 177 -6.19 33.85 -25.25
C LEU A 177 -5.86 35.34 -25.10
N GLN A 178 -5.60 35.83 -23.88
CA GLN A 178 -5.21 37.23 -23.70
C GLN A 178 -3.85 37.53 -24.34
N LYS A 179 -2.91 36.56 -24.39
CA LYS A 179 -1.70 36.70 -25.22
C LYS A 179 -2.04 36.91 -26.70
N ALA A 180 -2.97 36.13 -27.26
CA ALA A 180 -3.37 36.28 -28.67
C ALA A 180 -4.03 37.65 -28.98
N PHE A 181 -4.49 38.37 -27.94
CA PHE A 181 -5.06 39.72 -28.01
C PHE A 181 -4.01 40.85 -27.87
N GLN A 182 -2.76 40.54 -27.50
CA GLN A 182 -1.70 41.54 -27.34
C GLN A 182 -1.34 42.23 -28.66
N VAL A 183 -0.65 43.37 -28.58
CA VAL A 183 -0.19 44.13 -29.76
C VAL A 183 0.64 43.23 -30.68
N ASP A 184 0.47 43.42 -31.99
CA ASP A 184 1.05 42.61 -33.07
C ASP A 184 0.61 41.12 -33.12
N GLN A 185 -0.38 40.69 -32.33
CA GLN A 185 -0.93 39.32 -32.34
C GLN A 185 -2.26 39.19 -33.10
N SER A 186 -2.54 37.97 -33.57
CA SER A 186 -3.61 37.68 -34.55
C SER A 186 -5.05 37.97 -34.11
N LEU A 187 -5.33 38.16 -32.81
CA LEU A 187 -6.66 38.53 -32.29
C LEU A 187 -6.67 39.94 -31.66
N ASN A 188 -5.63 40.76 -31.87
CA ASN A 188 -5.55 42.12 -31.31
C ASN A 188 -6.72 43.03 -31.71
N PHE A 189 -7.33 42.78 -32.88
CA PHE A 189 -8.53 43.47 -33.38
C PHE A 189 -9.80 43.26 -32.53
N LEU A 190 -9.73 42.43 -31.48
CA LEU A 190 -10.82 42.19 -30.52
C LEU A 190 -10.59 42.85 -29.15
N SER A 191 -9.43 43.47 -28.93
CA SER A 191 -9.00 43.94 -27.59
C SER A 191 -9.90 45.02 -26.99
N ASP A 192 -10.53 45.87 -27.82
CA ASP A 192 -11.42 46.96 -27.42
C ASP A 192 -12.92 46.65 -27.59
N VAL A 193 -13.27 45.46 -28.10
CA VAL A 193 -14.67 45.08 -28.42
C VAL A 193 -15.17 43.81 -27.76
N PHE A 194 -14.30 42.86 -27.37
CA PHE A 194 -14.72 41.60 -26.75
C PHE A 194 -14.78 41.72 -25.22
N TYR A 195 -15.97 41.51 -24.67
CA TYR A 195 -16.24 41.59 -23.23
C TYR A 195 -16.48 40.20 -22.64
N VAL A 196 -16.15 40.03 -21.36
CA VAL A 196 -16.55 38.86 -20.56
C VAL A 196 -17.14 39.32 -19.23
N GLU A 197 -17.85 38.42 -18.57
CA GLU A 197 -18.22 38.55 -17.16
C GLU A 197 -17.08 37.99 -16.30
N THR A 198 -16.69 38.69 -15.22
CA THR A 198 -15.77 38.13 -14.23
C THR A 198 -16.47 37.14 -13.31
N CYS A 199 -15.68 36.41 -12.51
CA CYS A 199 -16.13 35.61 -11.36
C CYS A 199 -17.32 36.22 -10.58
N LYS A 200 -17.27 37.55 -10.35
CA LYS A 200 -18.18 38.33 -9.51
C LYS A 200 -19.43 38.87 -10.22
N GLY A 201 -19.60 38.63 -11.52
CA GLY A 201 -20.67 39.26 -12.31
C GLY A 201 -20.31 40.62 -12.91
N GLU A 202 -19.04 41.05 -12.87
CA GLU A 202 -18.62 42.33 -13.43
C GLU A 202 -18.31 42.18 -14.93
N ARG A 203 -19.01 42.89 -15.81
CA ARG A 203 -18.68 42.91 -17.25
C ARG A 203 -17.47 43.81 -17.52
N LYS A 204 -16.38 43.26 -18.06
CA LYS A 204 -15.13 43.96 -18.40
C LYS A 204 -14.64 43.61 -19.82
N LEU A 205 -13.75 44.43 -20.38
CA LEU A 205 -13.00 44.06 -21.59
C LEU A 205 -12.06 42.89 -21.27
N PHE A 206 -11.98 41.91 -22.17
CA PHE A 206 -11.16 40.72 -21.95
C PHE A 206 -9.66 41.03 -21.94
N ALA A 207 -9.21 41.99 -22.76
CA ALA A 207 -7.82 42.44 -22.80
C ALA A 207 -7.39 43.21 -21.54
N ASP A 208 -8.32 43.84 -20.83
CA ASP A 208 -8.06 44.64 -19.62
C ASP A 208 -8.15 43.82 -18.31
N LEU A 209 -8.51 42.53 -18.39
CA LEU A 209 -8.62 41.70 -17.19
C LEU A 209 -7.26 41.49 -16.52
N PRO A 210 -7.14 41.73 -15.20
CA PRO A 210 -5.94 41.38 -14.46
C PRO A 210 -5.80 39.86 -14.37
N THR A 211 -4.55 39.39 -14.21
CA THR A 211 -4.18 37.97 -14.04
C THR A 211 -5.12 37.19 -13.11
N TRP A 212 -5.49 37.78 -11.97
CA TRP A 212 -6.40 37.14 -11.01
C TRP A 212 -7.83 36.92 -11.55
N ASP A 213 -8.40 37.89 -12.27
CA ASP A 213 -9.74 37.77 -12.84
C ASP A 213 -9.74 36.73 -13.97
N LEU A 214 -8.69 36.71 -14.82
CA LEU A 214 -8.51 35.69 -15.87
C LEU A 214 -8.45 34.27 -15.30
N LEU A 215 -7.69 34.07 -14.23
CA LEU A 215 -7.56 32.78 -13.54
C LEU A 215 -8.84 32.37 -12.79
N ASN A 216 -9.81 33.26 -12.61
CA ASN A 216 -11.02 33.00 -11.83
C ASN A 216 -12.33 33.27 -12.58
N LEU A 217 -12.28 33.42 -13.91
CA LEU A 217 -13.47 33.23 -14.75
C LEU A 217 -14.14 31.90 -14.40
N LYS A 218 -15.48 31.87 -14.37
CA LYS A 218 -16.19 30.62 -14.06
C LYS A 218 -15.88 29.62 -15.17
N PRO A 219 -15.77 28.31 -14.88
CA PRO A 219 -15.45 27.32 -15.90
C PRO A 219 -16.33 27.42 -17.16
N SER A 220 -17.64 27.68 -17.00
CA SER A 220 -18.61 27.97 -18.07
C SER A 220 -18.11 29.05 -19.02
N ASP A 221 -17.81 30.21 -18.43
CA ASP A 221 -17.47 31.45 -19.09
C ASP A 221 -16.17 31.31 -19.90
N ILE A 222 -15.30 30.35 -19.55
CA ILE A 222 -14.07 29.99 -20.26
C ILE A 222 -14.36 29.08 -21.46
N LEU A 223 -15.24 28.09 -21.31
CA LEU A 223 -15.59 27.18 -22.42
C LEU A 223 -16.51 27.80 -23.46
N ASP A 224 -17.26 28.84 -23.10
CA ASP A 224 -18.02 29.62 -24.06
C ASP A 224 -17.16 30.58 -24.90
N LEU A 225 -15.86 30.80 -24.55
CA LEU A 225 -15.01 31.75 -25.28
C LEU A 225 -14.89 31.43 -26.79
N PRO A 226 -14.62 30.19 -27.26
CA PRO A 226 -14.57 29.88 -28.69
C PRO A 226 -15.90 30.15 -29.39
N ASP A 227 -17.00 29.67 -28.80
CA ASP A 227 -18.34 29.78 -29.39
C ASP A 227 -18.80 31.25 -29.45
N ARG A 228 -18.47 32.06 -28.43
CA ARG A 228 -18.72 33.51 -28.41
C ARG A 228 -17.84 34.27 -29.40
N LEU A 229 -16.56 33.92 -29.55
CA LEU A 229 -15.69 34.53 -30.58
C LEU A 229 -16.22 34.26 -32.00
N TYR A 230 -16.80 33.08 -32.24
CA TYR A 230 -17.49 32.78 -33.50
C TYR A 230 -18.82 33.54 -33.64
N GLN A 231 -19.68 33.55 -32.62
CA GLN A 231 -21.02 34.15 -32.69
C GLN A 231 -21.00 35.69 -32.70
N GLU A 232 -20.14 36.33 -31.91
CA GLU A 232 -20.07 37.80 -31.77
C GLU A 232 -19.17 38.45 -32.83
N HIS A 233 -18.14 37.73 -33.31
CA HIS A 233 -17.08 38.31 -34.15
C HIS A 233 -16.72 37.48 -35.41
N GLY A 234 -17.34 36.32 -35.64
CA GLY A 234 -17.10 35.50 -36.84
C GLY A 234 -15.76 34.77 -36.88
N VAL A 235 -15.05 34.67 -35.75
CA VAL A 235 -13.76 33.97 -35.66
C VAL A 235 -13.99 32.46 -35.84
N SER A 236 -13.48 31.86 -36.91
CA SER A 236 -13.69 30.42 -37.15
C SER A 236 -12.83 29.55 -36.21
N ASN A 237 -13.34 28.37 -35.86
CA ASN A 237 -12.67 27.45 -34.95
C ASN A 237 -11.37 26.88 -35.53
N ASP A 238 -11.23 26.82 -36.87
CA ASP A 238 -9.96 26.54 -37.55
C ASP A 238 -8.91 27.63 -37.25
N PHE A 239 -9.26 28.89 -37.53
CA PHE A 239 -8.38 30.05 -37.32
C PHE A 239 -8.02 30.22 -35.84
N LEU A 240 -9.01 30.09 -34.94
CA LEU A 240 -8.77 30.13 -33.50
C LEU A 240 -7.80 29.02 -33.06
N SER A 241 -7.96 27.80 -33.58
CA SER A 241 -7.02 26.70 -33.29
C SER A 241 -5.61 27.00 -33.79
N ASP A 242 -5.46 27.50 -35.02
CA ASP A 242 -4.15 27.81 -35.60
C ASP A 242 -3.44 28.97 -34.90
N VAL A 243 -4.17 29.97 -34.41
CA VAL A 243 -3.62 31.03 -33.56
C VAL A 243 -3.24 30.49 -32.18
N MET A 244 -4.16 29.78 -31.51
CA MET A 244 -3.99 29.37 -30.11
C MET A 244 -2.88 28.33 -29.89
N LYS A 245 -2.55 27.53 -30.91
CA LYS A 245 -1.38 26.61 -30.90
C LYS A 245 -0.05 27.26 -30.51
N ASN A 246 0.09 28.58 -30.64
CA ASN A 246 1.30 29.34 -30.30
C ASN A 246 1.34 29.81 -28.84
N PHE A 247 0.22 29.75 -28.11
CA PHE A 247 0.08 30.37 -26.78
C PHE A 247 -0.32 29.37 -25.68
N THR A 248 -1.06 28.32 -26.02
CA THR A 248 -1.59 27.39 -25.01
C THR A 248 -0.53 26.52 -24.34
N VAL A 249 -0.80 26.12 -23.10
CA VAL A 249 0.12 25.33 -22.26
C VAL A 249 0.50 23.96 -22.83
N GLN A 250 -0.22 23.42 -23.82
CA GLN A 250 0.21 22.21 -24.53
C GLN A 250 1.47 22.46 -25.39
N SER A 251 1.65 23.69 -25.87
CA SER A 251 2.79 24.09 -26.71
C SER A 251 3.87 24.87 -25.95
N THR A 252 3.47 25.75 -25.03
CA THR A 252 4.38 26.67 -24.31
C THR A 252 4.88 26.11 -22.97
N GLY A 253 4.13 25.17 -22.37
CA GLY A 253 4.29 24.80 -20.96
C GLY A 253 3.75 25.88 -20.02
N LYS A 254 3.23 25.47 -18.85
CA LYS A 254 2.60 26.40 -17.90
C LYS A 254 3.57 27.48 -17.39
N ASP A 255 4.84 27.13 -17.17
CA ASP A 255 5.84 27.96 -16.49
C ASP A 255 6.24 29.22 -17.31
N VAL A 256 5.92 29.22 -18.61
CA VAL A 256 6.06 30.39 -19.49
C VAL A 256 4.94 31.38 -19.19
N LEU A 257 3.68 30.93 -19.18
CA LEU A 257 2.53 31.78 -18.86
C LEU A 257 2.56 32.25 -17.41
N GLU A 258 2.90 31.37 -16.46
CA GLU A 258 3.05 31.74 -15.04
C GLU A 258 4.03 32.90 -14.86
N ARG A 259 5.17 32.85 -15.55
CA ARG A 259 6.19 33.90 -15.51
C ARG A 259 5.78 35.19 -16.22
N GLU A 260 5.17 35.08 -17.40
CA GLU A 260 4.75 36.26 -18.20
C GLU A 260 3.60 37.04 -17.55
N PHE A 261 2.71 36.35 -16.82
CA PHE A 261 1.57 36.97 -16.13
C PHE A 261 1.82 37.31 -14.65
N GLY A 262 3.04 37.06 -14.14
CA GLY A 262 3.45 37.42 -12.78
C GLY A 262 2.82 36.56 -11.68
N LEU A 263 2.76 35.24 -11.86
CA LEU A 263 2.28 34.31 -10.83
C LEU A 263 3.45 33.94 -9.90
N ASP A 264 3.56 34.64 -8.77
CA ASP A 264 4.51 34.33 -7.69
C ASP A 264 4.16 33.04 -6.91
N SER A 265 2.98 32.45 -7.17
CA SER A 265 2.54 31.18 -6.57
C SER A 265 1.86 30.28 -7.60
N PRO A 266 2.23 29.00 -7.69
CA PRO A 266 1.60 28.04 -8.59
C PRO A 266 0.15 27.74 -8.17
N GLY A 267 -0.65 27.27 -9.11
CA GLY A 267 -2.01 26.84 -8.83
C GLY A 267 -2.08 25.52 -8.05
N GLN A 268 -3.14 25.31 -7.27
CA GLN A 268 -3.28 24.15 -6.38
C GLN A 268 -4.50 23.27 -6.68
N TYR A 269 -4.36 21.96 -6.47
CA TYR A 269 -5.45 21.01 -6.28
C TYR A 269 -5.67 20.82 -4.77
N LEU A 270 -6.92 20.88 -4.32
CA LEU A 270 -7.31 20.72 -2.91
C LEU A 270 -8.22 19.50 -2.76
N LEU A 271 -7.94 18.60 -1.82
CA LEU A 271 -8.73 17.39 -1.55
C LEU A 271 -8.30 16.75 -0.23
N ALA A 272 -9.03 15.74 0.26
CA ALA A 272 -8.72 15.05 1.50
C ALA A 272 -7.26 14.54 1.59
N THR A 273 -6.65 14.57 2.77
CA THR A 273 -5.32 14.01 3.03
C THR A 273 -5.23 12.54 2.61
N THR A 274 -6.28 11.77 2.87
CA THR A 274 -6.49 10.34 2.53
C THR A 274 -6.63 10.04 1.02
N ARG A 275 -6.40 11.03 0.14
CA ARG A 275 -6.46 10.89 -1.32
C ARG A 275 -5.66 9.71 -1.88
N HIS A 276 -6.29 8.99 -2.81
CA HIS A 276 -5.64 7.93 -3.57
C HIS A 276 -4.39 8.45 -4.32
N TYR A 277 -3.33 7.65 -4.35
CA TYR A 277 -2.00 8.03 -4.85
C TYR A 277 -1.95 8.45 -6.34
N SER A 278 -3.04 8.24 -7.09
CA SER A 278 -3.22 8.79 -8.44
C SER A 278 -3.06 10.31 -8.50
N TRP A 279 -3.48 11.05 -7.46
CA TRP A 279 -3.48 12.52 -7.44
C TRP A 279 -2.07 13.14 -7.45
N PRO A 280 -1.20 12.89 -6.45
CA PRO A 280 0.18 13.41 -6.48
C PRO A 280 0.99 12.86 -7.66
N LYS A 281 0.76 11.58 -8.05
CA LYS A 281 1.39 10.99 -9.25
C LYS A 281 0.95 11.70 -10.54
N GLY A 282 -0.34 12.02 -10.66
CA GLY A 282 -0.92 12.72 -11.80
C GLY A 282 -0.37 14.13 -11.93
N ALA A 283 -0.28 14.88 -10.83
CA ALA A 283 0.30 16.21 -10.81
C ALA A 283 1.81 16.20 -11.18
N ALA A 284 2.57 15.22 -10.69
CA ALA A 284 3.96 15.02 -11.10
C ALA A 284 4.09 14.74 -12.62
N ILE A 285 3.27 13.82 -13.17
CA ILE A 285 3.23 13.52 -14.62
C ILE A 285 2.82 14.75 -15.44
N CYS A 286 1.92 15.59 -14.91
CA CYS A 286 1.43 16.80 -15.59
C CYS A 286 2.40 17.99 -15.54
N GLY A 287 3.58 17.87 -14.91
CA GLY A 287 4.49 19.00 -14.70
C GLY A 287 3.98 20.03 -13.68
N LEU A 288 3.00 19.66 -12.85
CA LEU A 288 2.49 20.50 -11.75
C LEU A 288 3.30 20.32 -10.46
N GLY A 289 3.87 19.12 -10.25
CA GLY A 289 4.53 18.73 -9.00
C GLY A 289 3.55 18.22 -7.95
N SER A 290 3.99 17.29 -7.11
CA SER A 290 3.22 16.69 -6.00
C SER A 290 2.74 17.73 -5.00
N ASP A 291 3.57 18.74 -4.74
CA ASP A 291 3.45 19.68 -3.63
C ASP A 291 2.31 20.68 -3.86
N ASN A 292 1.82 20.76 -5.11
CA ASN A 292 0.63 21.51 -5.51
C ASN A 292 -0.66 20.67 -5.42
N VAL A 293 -0.59 19.45 -4.85
CA VAL A 293 -1.73 18.60 -4.50
C VAL A 293 -1.89 18.61 -2.98
N VAL A 294 -2.48 19.69 -2.47
CA VAL A 294 -2.61 20.00 -1.06
C VAL A 294 -3.65 19.08 -0.43
N GLY A 295 -3.22 18.32 0.58
CA GLY A 295 -4.12 17.58 1.46
C GLY A 295 -4.79 18.54 2.44
N ILE A 296 -6.12 18.56 2.44
CA ILE A 296 -6.96 19.14 3.48
C ILE A 296 -7.25 18.03 4.50
N PRO A 297 -7.16 18.28 5.82
CA PRO A 297 -7.47 17.27 6.84
C PRO A 297 -8.85 16.63 6.70
N VAL A 298 -9.01 15.46 7.33
CA VAL A 298 -10.26 14.70 7.37
C VAL A 298 -10.92 14.74 8.74
N ASP A 299 -12.24 14.58 8.76
CA ASP A 299 -13.07 14.43 9.94
C ASP A 299 -12.92 13.04 10.61
N ALA A 300 -13.65 12.82 11.70
CA ALA A 300 -13.62 11.57 12.46
C ALA A 300 -14.29 10.35 11.76
N GLU A 301 -14.84 10.52 10.55
CA GLU A 301 -15.28 9.44 9.65
C GLU A 301 -14.46 9.40 8.34
N ALA A 302 -13.27 10.04 8.33
CA ALA A 302 -12.32 10.11 7.22
C ALA A 302 -12.80 10.88 5.97
N ARG A 303 -13.82 11.74 6.10
CA ARG A 303 -14.30 12.64 5.04
C ARG A 303 -13.57 13.99 5.06
N LEU A 304 -13.47 14.66 3.93
CA LEU A 304 -12.92 16.02 3.77
C LEU A 304 -13.51 17.05 4.76
N ASP A 305 -12.68 17.63 5.63
CA ASP A 305 -13.11 18.67 6.58
C ASP A 305 -13.42 19.99 5.84
N ILE A 306 -14.71 20.33 5.79
CA ILE A 306 -15.25 21.54 5.16
C ILE A 306 -14.78 22.83 5.87
N GLY A 307 -14.50 22.77 7.17
CA GLY A 307 -13.98 23.88 7.95
C GLY A 307 -12.50 24.18 7.66
N GLU A 308 -11.67 23.15 7.48
CA GLU A 308 -10.29 23.31 6.98
C GLU A 308 -10.26 23.71 5.50
N LEU A 309 -11.19 23.19 4.67
CA LEU A 309 -11.33 23.62 3.29
C LEU A 309 -11.70 25.11 3.19
N ASP A 310 -12.64 25.63 3.99
CA ASP A 310 -12.95 27.07 4.00
C ASP A 310 -11.73 27.90 4.42
N LYS A 311 -10.99 27.50 5.47
CA LYS A 311 -9.77 28.20 5.90
C LYS A 311 -8.73 28.27 4.79
N HIS A 312 -8.51 27.18 4.05
CA HIS A 312 -7.54 27.15 2.95
C HIS A 312 -8.03 27.91 1.71
N LEU A 313 -9.30 27.81 1.33
CA LEU A 313 -9.88 28.61 0.24
C LEU A 313 -9.82 30.12 0.56
N ARG A 314 -10.12 30.52 1.81
CA ARG A 314 -10.00 31.91 2.28
C ARG A 314 -8.56 32.42 2.21
N ARG A 315 -7.58 31.56 2.52
CA ARG A 315 -6.16 31.86 2.30
C ARG A 315 -5.87 32.04 0.81
N CYS A 316 -6.36 31.17 -0.08
CA CYS A 316 -6.16 31.31 -1.52
C CYS A 316 -6.71 32.62 -2.09
N VAL A 317 -7.83 33.14 -1.57
CA VAL A 317 -8.33 34.49 -1.92
C VAL A 317 -7.34 35.59 -1.48
N ASN A 318 -6.89 35.55 -0.22
CA ASN A 318 -6.03 36.58 0.37
C ASN A 318 -4.63 36.61 -0.26
N ASP A 319 -4.00 35.44 -0.41
CA ASP A 319 -2.65 35.26 -0.93
C ASP A 319 -2.62 35.27 -2.48
N LYS A 320 -3.80 35.32 -3.14
CA LYS A 320 -3.99 35.20 -4.60
C LYS A 320 -3.41 33.91 -5.20
N ILE A 321 -3.56 32.80 -4.49
CA ILE A 321 -3.16 31.46 -4.96
C ILE A 321 -4.30 30.91 -5.83
N PRO A 322 -4.09 30.59 -7.13
CA PRO A 322 -5.14 30.05 -7.97
C PRO A 322 -5.49 28.62 -7.56
N VAL A 323 -6.77 28.31 -7.37
CA VAL A 323 -7.20 26.91 -7.22
C VAL A 323 -7.51 26.35 -8.61
N PHE A 324 -6.87 25.25 -9.00
CA PHE A 324 -7.24 24.45 -10.16
C PHE A 324 -8.59 23.80 -9.88
N ALA A 325 -8.63 22.92 -8.87
CA ALA A 325 -9.79 22.13 -8.49
C ALA A 325 -9.87 21.90 -6.97
N VAL A 326 -11.10 21.74 -6.50
CA VAL A 326 -11.39 20.92 -5.32
C VAL A 326 -11.85 19.54 -5.80
N VAL A 327 -11.41 18.47 -5.16
CA VAL A 327 -11.89 17.11 -5.41
C VAL A 327 -12.68 16.63 -4.20
N GLY A 328 -13.90 16.14 -4.43
CA GLY A 328 -14.62 15.31 -3.47
C GLY A 328 -14.42 13.84 -3.82
N ILE A 329 -13.94 13.05 -2.87
CA ILE A 329 -13.77 11.60 -3.00
C ILE A 329 -15.10 10.93 -2.65
N ILE A 330 -15.68 10.22 -3.62
CA ILE A 330 -16.96 9.54 -3.46
C ILE A 330 -16.68 8.05 -3.31
N GLY A 331 -16.41 7.65 -2.07
CA GLY A 331 -15.93 6.32 -1.73
C GLY A 331 -14.40 6.27 -1.61
N SER A 332 -13.89 6.64 -0.43
CA SER A 332 -12.45 6.54 -0.11
C SER A 332 -11.92 5.12 -0.31
N THR A 333 -10.62 4.98 -0.62
CA THR A 333 -10.06 3.65 -0.93
C THR A 333 -10.03 2.75 0.31
N GLU A 334 -9.87 3.33 1.50
CA GLU A 334 -9.59 2.59 2.73
C GLU A 334 -10.83 2.34 3.60
N GLU A 335 -11.79 3.28 3.65
CA GLU A 335 -13.01 3.24 4.49
C GLU A 335 -14.32 3.35 3.70
N GLY A 336 -14.26 3.58 2.38
CA GLY A 336 -15.45 3.83 1.56
C GLY A 336 -16.21 5.11 1.91
N ALA A 337 -15.56 6.04 2.62
CA ALA A 337 -16.16 7.31 3.07
C ALA A 337 -16.55 8.21 1.87
N VAL A 338 -17.60 9.02 2.03
CA VAL A 338 -18.08 9.94 0.99
C VAL A 338 -17.89 11.38 1.43
N ASP A 339 -17.05 12.13 0.72
CA ASP A 339 -16.82 13.54 0.99
C ASP A 339 -18.13 14.36 0.82
N PRO A 340 -18.37 15.38 1.66
CA PRO A 340 -19.54 16.25 1.62
C PRO A 340 -19.54 17.20 0.40
N LEU A 341 -19.72 16.63 -0.79
CA LEU A 341 -19.70 17.30 -2.09
C LEU A 341 -20.74 18.42 -2.21
N SER A 342 -21.90 18.26 -1.59
CA SER A 342 -22.94 19.29 -1.46
C SER A 342 -22.44 20.56 -0.75
N ASP A 343 -21.59 20.41 0.27
CA ASP A 343 -20.98 21.53 0.99
C ASP A 343 -19.79 22.12 0.22
N VAL A 344 -19.01 21.30 -0.49
CA VAL A 344 -17.98 21.79 -1.46
C VAL A 344 -18.62 22.66 -2.56
N LEU A 345 -19.80 22.28 -3.05
CA LEU A 345 -20.59 23.07 -4.01
C LEU A 345 -21.08 24.39 -3.41
N ALA A 346 -21.50 24.40 -2.14
CA ALA A 346 -21.87 25.61 -1.42
C ALA A 346 -20.67 26.56 -1.26
N LEU A 347 -19.49 26.02 -0.88
CA LEU A 347 -18.25 26.79 -0.81
C LEU A 347 -17.83 27.36 -2.17
N ARG A 348 -17.95 26.61 -3.28
CA ARG A 348 -17.69 27.15 -4.62
C ARG A 348 -18.54 28.39 -4.92
N LYS A 349 -19.83 28.33 -4.59
CA LYS A 349 -20.76 29.45 -4.79
C LYS A 349 -20.44 30.65 -3.89
N GLN A 350 -20.00 30.43 -2.64
CA GLN A 350 -19.50 31.49 -1.75
C GLN A 350 -18.25 32.15 -2.35
N TYR A 351 -17.25 31.35 -2.71
CA TYR A 351 -15.96 31.87 -3.16
C TYR A 351 -16.01 32.55 -4.53
N GLN A 352 -16.95 32.18 -5.41
CA GLN A 352 -17.18 32.91 -6.66
C GLN A 352 -17.63 34.36 -6.42
N ALA A 353 -18.45 34.62 -5.38
CA ALA A 353 -18.79 35.99 -4.98
C ALA A 353 -17.58 36.75 -4.39
N GLU A 354 -16.68 36.06 -3.69
CA GLU A 354 -15.40 36.62 -3.20
C GLU A 354 -14.35 36.81 -4.32
N GLY A 355 -14.51 36.15 -5.47
CA GLY A 355 -13.68 36.29 -6.68
C GLY A 355 -12.69 35.16 -6.94
N LEU A 356 -12.90 33.99 -6.35
CA LEU A 356 -12.16 32.76 -6.56
C LEU A 356 -13.08 31.73 -7.21
N SER A 357 -12.72 31.20 -8.38
CA SER A 357 -13.48 30.13 -9.04
C SER A 357 -12.62 28.92 -9.31
N PHE A 358 -13.13 27.76 -8.93
CA PHE A 358 -12.48 26.46 -9.10
C PHE A 358 -13.41 25.43 -9.71
N VAL A 359 -12.77 24.41 -10.23
CA VAL A 359 -13.32 23.13 -10.68
C VAL A 359 -13.81 22.32 -9.49
N ILE A 360 -14.90 21.58 -9.67
CA ILE A 360 -15.21 20.43 -8.80
C ILE A 360 -15.08 19.14 -9.62
N HIS A 361 -14.19 18.25 -9.17
CA HIS A 361 -14.13 16.88 -9.64
C HIS A 361 -14.70 15.94 -8.56
N ALA A 362 -15.46 14.93 -8.96
CA ALA A 362 -15.80 13.82 -8.08
C ALA A 362 -14.91 12.62 -8.42
N ASP A 363 -14.03 12.22 -7.49
CA ASP A 363 -13.31 10.96 -7.60
C ASP A 363 -14.25 9.84 -7.11
N ALA A 364 -15.20 9.47 -7.97
CA ALA A 364 -16.18 8.42 -7.74
C ALA A 364 -15.71 7.08 -8.33
N ALA A 365 -14.40 6.85 -8.39
CA ALA A 365 -13.82 5.64 -8.94
C ALA A 365 -14.43 4.37 -8.30
N TRP A 366 -14.65 4.39 -6.99
CA TRP A 366 -15.43 3.38 -6.27
C TRP A 366 -16.93 3.68 -6.27
N GLY A 367 -17.33 4.86 -5.79
CA GLY A 367 -18.74 5.17 -5.50
C GLY A 367 -19.65 5.45 -6.69
N GLY A 368 -19.13 5.62 -7.91
CA GLY A 368 -19.92 6.09 -9.05
C GLY A 368 -21.10 5.18 -9.42
N TYR A 369 -20.92 3.85 -9.37
CA TYR A 369 -22.03 2.91 -9.66
C TYR A 369 -23.12 2.92 -8.59
N PHE A 370 -22.83 3.34 -7.35
CA PHE A 370 -23.82 3.45 -6.27
C PHE A 370 -24.87 4.55 -6.52
N ALA A 371 -24.61 5.47 -7.46
CA ALA A 371 -25.64 6.41 -7.93
C ALA A 371 -26.89 5.70 -8.49
N SER A 372 -26.77 4.45 -8.98
CA SER A 372 -27.90 3.67 -9.48
C SER A 372 -28.88 3.20 -8.39
N MET A 373 -28.49 3.31 -7.11
CA MET A 373 -29.38 3.09 -5.96
C MET A 373 -30.36 4.25 -5.76
N LEU A 374 -30.06 5.44 -6.31
CA LEU A 374 -30.96 6.60 -6.26
C LEU A 374 -32.08 6.48 -7.32
N PRO A 375 -33.33 6.84 -6.99
CA PRO A 375 -34.39 6.95 -8.00
C PRO A 375 -34.13 8.13 -8.94
N LYS A 376 -34.55 8.00 -10.20
CA LYS A 376 -34.32 9.04 -11.24
C LYS A 376 -35.04 10.37 -10.95
N ASP A 377 -36.05 10.35 -10.08
CA ASP A 377 -36.83 11.50 -9.60
C ASP A 377 -36.52 11.90 -8.14
N TYR A 378 -35.43 11.37 -7.53
CA TYR A 378 -34.96 11.76 -6.20
C TYR A 378 -34.78 13.28 -6.04
N THR A 379 -35.23 13.83 -4.91
CA THR A 379 -34.93 15.22 -4.51
C THR A 379 -34.23 15.28 -3.14
N PRO A 380 -33.24 16.19 -2.93
CA PRO A 380 -32.56 16.32 -1.64
C PRO A 380 -33.54 16.64 -0.50
N GLY A 381 -33.42 15.92 0.61
CA GLY A 381 -34.38 15.96 1.71
C GLY A 381 -35.52 14.94 1.60
N ASP A 382 -35.65 14.23 0.48
CA ASP A 382 -36.42 12.98 0.45
C ASP A 382 -35.68 11.94 1.31
N ILE A 383 -36.10 11.80 2.57
CA ILE A 383 -35.78 10.63 3.40
C ILE A 383 -36.59 9.45 2.83
N MET A 384 -36.13 8.94 1.68
CA MET A 384 -36.78 7.82 1.03
C MET A 384 -36.63 6.57 1.89
N ASN A 385 -37.73 6.18 2.52
CA ASN A 385 -38.02 4.77 2.69
C ASN A 385 -38.27 4.19 1.30
N LEU A 386 -37.17 3.88 0.59
CA LEU A 386 -37.20 3.20 -0.70
C LEU A 386 -38.03 1.92 -0.60
N PRO A 387 -38.70 1.49 -1.69
CA PRO A 387 -39.87 0.62 -1.59
C PRO A 387 -39.59 -0.70 -0.86
N THR A 388 -40.15 -0.84 0.34
CA THR A 388 -40.20 -2.11 1.06
C THR A 388 -41.31 -3.01 0.48
N GLU A 389 -41.25 -3.30 -0.82
CA GLU A 389 -42.07 -4.35 -1.43
C GLU A 389 -41.35 -5.69 -1.22
N MET A 390 -41.60 -6.26 -0.03
CA MET A 390 -40.81 -7.36 0.54
C MET A 390 -41.29 -8.74 0.08
N GLY A 391 -40.35 -9.65 -0.17
CA GLY A 391 -40.64 -11.08 -0.24
C GLY A 391 -40.77 -11.71 1.16
N GLU A 392 -41.74 -12.59 1.38
CA GLU A 392 -41.98 -13.24 2.68
C GLU A 392 -40.96 -14.37 3.02
N ALA A 393 -39.74 -14.31 2.47
CA ALA A 393 -38.89 -15.49 2.25
C ALA A 393 -37.72 -15.69 3.25
N ASP A 394 -37.58 -16.92 3.77
CA ASP A 394 -36.36 -17.38 4.46
C ASP A 394 -35.22 -17.57 3.43
N GLY A 395 -34.43 -16.51 3.27
CA GLY A 395 -33.36 -16.36 2.28
C GLY A 395 -33.28 -14.95 1.65
N PHE A 396 -34.34 -14.14 1.83
CA PHE A 396 -34.48 -12.76 1.34
C PHE A 396 -33.31 -11.83 1.71
N VAL A 397 -32.99 -10.88 0.82
CA VAL A 397 -32.16 -9.70 1.17
C VAL A 397 -33.00 -8.43 1.07
N PRO A 398 -33.16 -7.67 2.17
CA PRO A 398 -33.82 -6.36 2.11
C PRO A 398 -32.94 -5.32 1.42
N ASP A 399 -33.55 -4.46 0.61
CA ASP A 399 -32.87 -3.28 0.04
C ASP A 399 -32.33 -2.37 1.16
N ALA A 400 -31.00 -2.35 1.33
CA ALA A 400 -30.34 -1.41 2.23
C ALA A 400 -30.16 -0.06 1.54
N SER A 401 -31.01 0.91 1.89
CA SER A 401 -30.80 2.30 1.49
C SER A 401 -29.54 2.87 2.14
N LEU A 402 -28.75 3.58 1.35
CA LEU A 402 -27.60 4.39 1.77
C LEU A 402 -27.94 5.35 2.93
N ARG A 403 -26.91 5.75 3.69
CA ARG A 403 -26.98 6.85 4.68
C ARG A 403 -27.53 8.13 4.03
N ALA A 404 -28.34 8.91 4.75
CA ALA A 404 -29.04 10.06 4.18
C ALA A 404 -28.10 11.10 3.54
N LYS A 405 -27.01 11.47 4.24
CA LYS A 405 -25.98 12.37 3.71
C LYS A 405 -25.29 11.82 2.46
N THR A 406 -24.99 10.51 2.45
CA THR A 406 -24.46 9.81 1.27
C THR A 406 -25.40 9.89 0.06
N GLN A 407 -26.72 9.86 0.25
CA GLN A 407 -27.68 10.08 -0.84
C GLN A 407 -27.61 11.52 -1.37
N GLU A 408 -27.55 12.52 -0.49
CA GLU A 408 -27.41 13.94 -0.86
C GLU A 408 -26.12 14.20 -1.65
N ASP A 409 -24.99 13.61 -1.23
CA ASP A 409 -23.68 13.83 -1.86
C ASP A 409 -23.47 13.00 -3.14
N LEU A 410 -24.07 11.81 -3.25
CA LEU A 410 -24.17 11.09 -4.54
C LEU A 410 -25.03 11.86 -5.54
N PHE A 411 -26.18 12.41 -5.12
CA PHE A 411 -27.00 13.26 -5.97
C PHE A 411 -26.26 14.55 -6.38
N ALA A 412 -25.43 15.09 -5.50
CA ALA A 412 -24.62 16.28 -5.74
C ALA A 412 -23.59 16.11 -6.88
N MET A 413 -23.21 14.87 -7.24
CA MET A 413 -22.30 14.59 -8.36
C MET A 413 -22.77 15.21 -9.68
N ARG A 414 -24.08 15.39 -9.90
CA ARG A 414 -24.62 16.04 -11.10
C ARG A 414 -24.23 17.52 -11.27
N PHE A 415 -23.71 18.14 -10.20
CA PHE A 415 -23.17 19.49 -10.18
C PHE A 415 -21.64 19.52 -10.02
N ALA A 416 -21.00 18.37 -9.79
CA ALA A 416 -19.58 18.23 -10.10
C ALA A 416 -19.39 18.37 -11.60
N ASP A 417 -18.26 18.91 -12.01
CA ASP A 417 -18.04 19.34 -13.39
C ASP A 417 -17.38 18.22 -14.23
N SER A 418 -16.79 17.22 -13.56
CA SER A 418 -16.36 15.94 -14.12
C SER A 418 -16.31 14.87 -13.02
N ILE A 419 -16.42 13.60 -13.41
CA ILE A 419 -16.52 12.45 -12.51
C ILE A 419 -15.62 11.33 -13.03
N THR A 420 -14.69 10.84 -12.20
CA THR A 420 -14.00 9.55 -12.44
C THR A 420 -14.89 8.41 -11.96
N VAL A 421 -14.98 7.31 -12.70
CA VAL A 421 -15.72 6.10 -12.30
C VAL A 421 -15.03 4.85 -12.87
N ASP A 422 -14.88 3.78 -12.07
CA ASP A 422 -14.31 2.51 -12.56
C ASP A 422 -15.38 1.41 -12.69
N PRO A 423 -15.87 1.12 -13.91
CA PRO A 423 -16.61 -0.10 -14.19
C PRO A 423 -15.91 -1.39 -13.70
N HIS A 424 -14.57 -1.42 -13.67
CA HIS A 424 -13.81 -2.56 -13.11
C HIS A 424 -13.78 -2.66 -11.57
N LYS A 425 -14.46 -1.75 -10.86
CA LYS A 425 -14.74 -1.84 -9.42
C LYS A 425 -16.21 -2.23 -9.19
N ALA A 426 -17.04 -1.32 -8.69
CA ALA A 426 -18.45 -1.56 -8.38
C ALA A 426 -19.35 -1.80 -9.62
N GLY A 427 -18.79 -1.73 -10.84
CA GLY A 427 -19.46 -2.15 -12.07
C GLY A 427 -19.35 -3.66 -12.40
N TYR A 428 -18.59 -4.46 -11.63
CA TYR A 428 -18.45 -5.92 -11.80
C TYR A 428 -17.92 -6.37 -13.19
N ILE A 429 -17.15 -5.51 -13.86
CA ILE A 429 -16.58 -5.72 -15.20
C ILE A 429 -15.08 -6.10 -15.12
N PRO A 430 -14.54 -6.96 -16.01
CA PRO A 430 -13.12 -7.29 -16.00
C PRO A 430 -12.22 -6.06 -16.22
N TYR A 431 -11.11 -6.03 -15.49
CA TYR A 431 -9.99 -5.13 -15.77
C TYR A 431 -9.46 -5.35 -17.21
N PRO A 432 -9.11 -4.30 -17.98
CA PRO A 432 -9.20 -2.87 -17.64
C PRO A 432 -10.52 -2.24 -18.13
N ALA A 433 -11.24 -1.54 -17.26
CA ALA A 433 -12.40 -0.70 -17.63
C ALA A 433 -12.57 0.47 -16.65
N GLY A 434 -11.93 1.60 -16.94
CA GLY A 434 -12.06 2.86 -16.19
C GLY A 434 -12.69 3.95 -17.06
N GLY A 435 -13.32 4.95 -16.45
CA GLY A 435 -14.10 5.98 -17.13
C GLY A 435 -13.94 7.38 -16.54
N LEU A 436 -14.15 8.40 -17.39
CA LEU A 436 -14.14 9.81 -17.03
C LEU A 436 -15.30 10.51 -17.74
N CYS A 437 -16.30 10.91 -16.98
CA CYS A 437 -17.43 11.71 -17.46
C CYS A 437 -17.14 13.20 -17.27
N TYR A 438 -17.61 14.01 -18.22
CA TYR A 438 -17.53 15.47 -18.16
C TYR A 438 -18.96 16.05 -18.21
N ARG A 439 -19.24 17.07 -17.39
CA ARG A 439 -20.55 17.75 -17.42
C ARG A 439 -20.81 18.49 -18.74
N ASP A 440 -19.74 18.91 -19.41
CA ASP A 440 -19.74 19.50 -20.76
C ASP A 440 -19.05 18.54 -21.74
N GLY A 441 -19.61 18.35 -22.93
CA GLY A 441 -18.92 17.63 -24.00
C GLY A 441 -17.62 18.33 -24.45
N ARG A 442 -17.58 19.66 -24.40
CA ARG A 442 -16.50 20.50 -24.94
C ARG A 442 -15.18 20.38 -24.17
N MET A 443 -15.16 19.77 -22.98
CA MET A 443 -13.95 19.60 -22.16
C MET A 443 -12.81 18.89 -22.88
N ARG A 444 -13.17 17.86 -23.63
CA ARG A 444 -12.23 16.95 -24.31
C ARG A 444 -11.28 17.66 -25.26
N PHE A 445 -11.66 18.83 -25.78
CA PHE A 445 -10.82 19.62 -26.67
C PHE A 445 -9.63 20.27 -25.93
N LEU A 446 -9.72 20.49 -24.61
CA LEU A 446 -8.64 21.06 -23.81
C LEU A 446 -7.39 20.17 -23.68
N VAL A 447 -7.51 18.85 -23.87
CA VAL A 447 -6.35 17.94 -23.91
C VAL A 447 -5.76 17.79 -25.32
N THR A 448 -6.30 18.50 -26.31
CA THR A 448 -5.84 18.50 -27.70
C THR A 448 -5.25 19.86 -28.11
N TRP A 449 -4.88 20.00 -29.39
CA TRP A 449 -4.53 21.26 -30.05
C TRP A 449 -5.63 21.75 -31.02
N THR A 450 -6.87 21.32 -30.83
CA THR A 450 -8.02 21.66 -31.69
C THR A 450 -9.19 22.22 -30.88
N SER A 451 -9.83 23.26 -31.40
CA SER A 451 -11.11 23.78 -30.89
C SER A 451 -12.26 22.84 -31.29
N PRO A 452 -13.46 22.95 -30.65
CA PRO A 452 -14.63 22.17 -31.04
C PRO A 452 -14.99 22.37 -32.52
N TYR A 453 -15.21 21.29 -33.26
CA TYR A 453 -15.75 21.37 -34.61
C TYR A 453 -17.28 21.34 -34.59
N LEU A 454 -17.92 22.17 -35.42
CA LEU A 454 -19.34 22.05 -35.79
C LEU A 454 -19.52 20.81 -36.68
N SER A 455 -19.49 19.61 -36.08
CA SER A 455 -19.46 18.32 -36.76
C SER A 455 -20.78 18.01 -37.47
N ARG A 456 -20.81 18.22 -38.79
CA ARG A 456 -21.94 17.80 -39.64
C ARG A 456 -21.89 16.29 -39.96
N GLY A 457 -22.37 15.47 -39.04
CA GLY A 457 -22.86 14.12 -39.34
C GLY A 457 -21.81 13.03 -39.59
N SER A 458 -20.59 13.18 -39.09
CA SER A 458 -19.58 12.12 -39.07
C SER A 458 -19.05 11.90 -37.65
N VAL A 459 -19.18 10.69 -37.12
CA VAL A 459 -18.58 10.28 -35.84
C VAL A 459 -17.06 10.51 -35.91
N THR A 460 -16.52 11.40 -35.08
CA THR A 460 -15.07 11.60 -34.97
C THR A 460 -14.44 10.50 -34.12
N SER A 461 -13.19 10.11 -34.39
CA SER A 461 -12.51 9.12 -33.54
C SER A 461 -12.45 9.59 -32.08
N ILE A 462 -12.74 8.68 -31.15
CA ILE A 462 -12.79 8.98 -29.72
C ILE A 462 -11.40 8.97 -29.06
N GLY A 463 -10.46 8.16 -29.56
CA GLY A 463 -9.13 7.97 -28.97
C GLY A 463 -8.13 9.12 -29.11
N ILE A 464 -8.56 10.33 -29.51
CA ILE A 464 -7.74 11.55 -29.47
C ILE A 464 -8.01 12.43 -28.23
N TYR A 465 -8.99 12.05 -27.41
CA TYR A 465 -9.55 12.88 -26.34
C TYR A 465 -9.09 12.49 -24.92
N GLY A 466 -7.97 11.78 -24.80
CA GLY A 466 -7.46 11.26 -23.53
C GLY A 466 -5.93 11.14 -23.48
N VAL A 467 -5.42 10.43 -22.47
CA VAL A 467 -3.98 10.18 -22.27
C VAL A 467 -3.50 8.94 -23.03
N GLU A 468 -4.40 7.98 -23.28
CA GLU A 468 -4.12 6.74 -24.00
C GLU A 468 -4.18 6.92 -25.52
N GLY A 469 -3.57 5.98 -26.25
CA GLY A 469 -3.69 5.85 -27.71
C GLY A 469 -4.47 4.58 -28.06
N SER A 470 -3.76 3.55 -28.53
CA SER A 470 -4.35 2.23 -28.79
C SER A 470 -5.00 1.65 -27.53
N LYS A 471 -6.31 1.37 -27.60
CA LYS A 471 -7.12 0.89 -26.47
C LYS A 471 -8.12 -0.19 -26.92
N PRO A 472 -8.40 -1.22 -26.10
CA PRO A 472 -9.18 -2.39 -26.51
C PRO A 472 -10.67 -2.07 -26.59
N GLY A 473 -11.26 -2.19 -27.79
CA GLY A 473 -12.71 -2.08 -27.95
C GLY A 473 -13.51 -3.18 -27.22
N ALA A 474 -12.83 -4.24 -26.77
CA ALA A 474 -13.40 -5.27 -25.91
C ALA A 474 -13.83 -4.74 -24.53
N SER A 475 -13.11 -3.79 -23.93
CA SER A 475 -13.51 -3.15 -22.66
C SER A 475 -14.78 -2.31 -22.83
N ALA A 476 -14.92 -1.60 -23.96
CA ALA A 476 -16.11 -0.83 -24.28
C ALA A 476 -17.35 -1.73 -24.45
N VAL A 477 -17.26 -2.79 -25.26
CA VAL A 477 -18.38 -3.72 -25.46
C VAL A 477 -18.69 -4.54 -24.20
N SER A 478 -17.69 -4.88 -23.39
CA SER A 478 -17.86 -5.51 -22.08
C SER A 478 -18.67 -4.63 -21.11
N THR A 479 -18.31 -3.35 -21.01
CA THR A 479 -19.02 -2.37 -20.19
C THR A 479 -20.43 -2.10 -20.71
N TRP A 480 -20.56 -1.86 -22.02
CA TRP A 480 -21.84 -1.65 -22.70
C TRP A 480 -22.82 -2.79 -22.46
N LEU A 481 -22.38 -4.05 -22.64
CA LEU A 481 -23.24 -5.21 -22.46
C LEU A 481 -23.64 -5.39 -20.99
N SER A 482 -22.72 -5.20 -20.04
CA SER A 482 -23.07 -5.27 -18.61
C SER A 482 -24.09 -4.20 -18.22
N ASN A 483 -23.87 -2.95 -18.63
CA ASN A 483 -24.81 -1.84 -18.40
C ASN A 483 -26.19 -2.08 -19.06
N ARG A 484 -26.22 -2.70 -20.25
CA ARG A 484 -27.46 -3.03 -20.99
C ARG A 484 -28.20 -4.26 -20.47
N THR A 485 -27.50 -5.25 -19.91
CA THR A 485 -28.10 -6.49 -19.37
C THR A 485 -28.54 -6.34 -17.93
N ILE A 486 -27.80 -5.60 -17.10
CA ILE A 486 -28.14 -5.36 -15.69
C ILE A 486 -29.04 -4.13 -15.57
N GLY A 487 -28.66 -3.00 -16.16
CA GLY A 487 -29.39 -1.72 -16.09
C GLY A 487 -28.79 -0.75 -15.07
N LEU A 488 -28.52 0.49 -15.50
CA LEU A 488 -28.02 1.58 -14.64
C LEU A 488 -29.17 2.30 -13.92
N ASP A 489 -29.97 1.54 -13.18
CA ASP A 489 -31.06 2.05 -12.33
C ASP A 489 -31.33 1.11 -11.14
N GLN A 490 -32.32 1.46 -10.33
CA GLN A 490 -32.68 0.75 -9.10
C GLN A 490 -33.04 -0.72 -9.30
N LYS A 491 -33.47 -1.15 -10.49
CA LYS A 491 -33.84 -2.54 -10.77
C LYS A 491 -32.67 -3.39 -11.26
N GLY A 492 -31.55 -2.75 -11.59
CA GLY A 492 -30.31 -3.39 -12.04
C GLY A 492 -29.21 -3.24 -11.00
N TYR A 493 -28.22 -2.40 -11.33
CA TYR A 493 -27.07 -2.14 -10.45
C TYR A 493 -27.49 -1.56 -9.09
N GLY A 494 -28.63 -0.87 -8.99
CA GLY A 494 -29.12 -0.35 -7.72
C GLY A 494 -29.51 -1.46 -6.75
N SER A 495 -30.35 -2.42 -7.16
CA SER A 495 -30.73 -3.57 -6.32
C SER A 495 -29.51 -4.46 -6.01
N LEU A 496 -28.65 -4.73 -7.00
CA LEU A 496 -27.38 -5.43 -6.82
C LEU A 496 -26.52 -4.79 -5.72
N LEU A 497 -26.35 -3.46 -5.73
CA LEU A 497 -25.57 -2.75 -4.72
C LEU A 497 -26.34 -2.59 -3.39
N SER A 498 -27.67 -2.58 -3.39
CA SER A 498 -28.49 -2.63 -2.16
C SER A 498 -28.29 -3.94 -1.40
N GLU A 499 -28.25 -5.10 -2.08
CA GLU A 499 -27.96 -6.39 -1.42
C GLU A 499 -26.55 -6.46 -0.82
N VAL A 500 -25.57 -5.91 -1.55
CA VAL A 500 -24.17 -5.84 -1.10
C VAL A 500 -24.04 -4.85 0.07
N THR A 501 -24.82 -3.76 0.07
CA THR A 501 -24.87 -2.78 1.16
C THR A 501 -25.52 -3.38 2.41
N TRP A 502 -26.58 -4.18 2.26
CA TRP A 502 -27.15 -4.95 3.37
C TRP A 502 -26.13 -5.89 3.99
N THR A 503 -25.40 -6.62 3.12
CA THR A 503 -24.30 -7.51 3.51
C THR A 503 -23.18 -6.76 4.24
N CYS A 504 -22.88 -5.53 3.82
CA CYS A 504 -21.91 -4.67 4.50
C CYS A 504 -22.37 -4.23 5.90
N SER A 505 -23.59 -3.73 6.04
CA SER A 505 -24.16 -3.37 7.34
C SER A 505 -24.30 -4.59 8.26
N ARG A 506 -24.60 -5.77 7.71
CA ARG A 506 -24.61 -7.06 8.44
C ARG A 506 -23.24 -7.39 9.01
N LEU A 507 -22.18 -7.31 8.20
CA LEU A 507 -20.80 -7.55 8.65
C LEU A 507 -20.34 -6.48 9.64
N SER A 508 -20.68 -5.20 9.44
CA SER A 508 -20.39 -4.15 10.44
C SER A 508 -21.12 -4.38 11.76
N ALA A 509 -22.32 -4.98 11.75
CA ALA A 509 -23.03 -5.36 12.96
C ALA A 509 -22.32 -6.49 13.73
N GLU A 510 -21.72 -7.46 13.02
CA GLU A 510 -20.80 -8.43 13.62
C GLU A 510 -19.59 -7.71 14.23
N TRP A 511 -18.83 -6.92 13.45
CA TRP A 511 -17.61 -6.25 13.91
C TRP A 511 -17.83 -5.33 15.12
N ALA A 512 -18.93 -4.56 15.12
CA ALA A 512 -19.34 -3.71 16.23
C ALA A 512 -19.61 -4.49 17.52
N ALA A 513 -20.22 -5.66 17.41
CA ALA A 513 -20.78 -6.40 18.54
C ALA A 513 -19.99 -7.67 18.93
N LEU A 514 -18.96 -8.03 18.17
CA LEU A 514 -18.19 -9.29 18.29
C LEU A 514 -17.67 -9.56 19.71
N THR A 515 -17.23 -8.50 20.40
CA THR A 515 -16.54 -8.58 21.71
C THR A 515 -17.26 -7.76 22.78
N ASP A 516 -17.22 -8.24 24.01
CA ASP A 516 -17.69 -7.57 25.23
C ASP A 516 -16.55 -7.40 26.26
N SER A 517 -16.89 -7.00 27.49
CA SER A 517 -15.92 -6.80 28.57
C SER A 517 -15.28 -8.09 29.11
N SER A 518 -15.81 -9.27 28.78
CA SER A 518 -15.26 -10.58 29.15
C SER A 518 -14.39 -11.22 28.06
N SER A 519 -14.45 -10.67 26.84
CA SER A 519 -13.73 -11.17 25.67
C SER A 519 -12.21 -10.98 25.80
N PRO A 520 -11.38 -11.92 25.32
CA PRO A 520 -9.91 -11.86 25.47
C PRO A 520 -9.25 -10.76 24.60
N PHE A 521 -10.01 -10.20 23.65
CA PHE A 521 -9.68 -9.03 22.85
C PHE A 521 -10.91 -8.13 22.69
N VAL A 522 -10.70 -6.94 22.12
CA VAL A 522 -11.77 -6.03 21.68
C VAL A 522 -11.69 -5.84 20.16
N CYS A 523 -12.85 -5.77 19.52
CA CYS A 523 -13.03 -5.32 18.14
C CYS A 523 -13.74 -3.97 18.16
N VAL A 524 -13.22 -3.00 17.40
CA VAL A 524 -13.78 -1.65 17.31
C VAL A 524 -13.92 -1.26 15.83
N PRO A 525 -15.14 -1.00 15.32
CA PRO A 525 -15.33 -0.50 13.97
C PRO A 525 -14.84 0.94 13.87
N PHE A 526 -14.27 1.30 12.72
CA PHE A 526 -13.83 2.66 12.45
C PHE A 526 -15.01 3.65 12.50
N ASN A 527 -16.06 3.39 11.72
CA ASN A 527 -17.29 4.16 11.78
C ASN A 527 -17.91 4.05 13.19
N MET A 528 -18.21 5.20 13.79
CA MET A 528 -18.75 5.30 15.15
C MET A 528 -20.20 4.81 15.21
N LEU A 529 -20.55 4.12 16.30
CA LEU A 529 -21.94 3.78 16.59
C LEU A 529 -22.75 5.05 16.92
N PRO A 530 -24.08 5.09 16.68
CA PRO A 530 -24.92 6.24 17.04
C PRO A 530 -24.78 6.69 18.51
N SER A 531 -24.59 5.74 19.42
CA SER A 531 -24.31 6.01 20.84
C SER A 531 -22.93 6.61 21.13
N GLU A 532 -21.94 6.46 20.26
CA GLU A 532 -20.62 7.11 20.37
C GLU A 532 -20.65 8.57 19.90
N LEU A 533 -21.60 8.92 19.02
CA LEU A 533 -21.80 10.29 18.49
C LEU A 533 -22.54 11.24 19.46
N ASP A 534 -23.15 10.72 20.53
CA ASP A 534 -23.80 11.53 21.58
C ASP A 534 -22.74 12.31 22.40
N PRO A 535 -22.80 13.66 22.49
CA PRO A 535 -21.90 14.45 23.33
C PRO A 535 -21.94 14.09 24.83
N ASN A 536 -22.91 13.29 25.26
CA ASN A 536 -23.11 12.77 26.61
C ASN A 536 -22.91 11.24 26.65
N THR A 537 -22.15 10.66 25.73
CA THR A 537 -21.91 9.21 25.64
C THR A 537 -21.24 8.64 26.90
N THR A 538 -21.42 7.34 27.12
CA THR A 538 -20.79 6.56 28.20
C THR A 538 -20.56 5.14 27.72
N GLU A 539 -19.59 4.43 28.30
CA GLU A 539 -19.34 3.00 28.01
C GLU A 539 -20.61 2.14 28.17
N GLU A 540 -21.47 2.47 29.14
CA GLU A 540 -22.75 1.77 29.35
C GLU A 540 -23.74 1.99 28.20
N LYS A 541 -23.78 3.19 27.60
CA LYS A 541 -24.59 3.47 26.39
C LYS A 541 -24.08 2.66 25.20
N VAL A 542 -22.77 2.68 24.96
CA VAL A 542 -22.13 1.96 23.86
C VAL A 542 -22.35 0.45 24.00
N GLU A 543 -22.16 -0.13 25.18
CA GLU A 543 -22.42 -1.56 25.40
C GLU A 543 -23.93 -1.87 25.44
N ALA A 544 -24.82 -0.93 25.80
CA ALA A 544 -26.26 -1.11 25.61
C ALA A 544 -26.64 -1.18 24.12
N GLU A 545 -25.99 -0.40 23.27
CA GLU A 545 -26.15 -0.48 21.81
C GLU A 545 -25.55 -1.75 21.22
N LYS A 546 -24.34 -2.16 21.63
CA LYS A 546 -23.78 -3.48 21.24
C LYS A 546 -24.72 -4.62 21.63
N ARG A 547 -25.32 -4.59 22.83
CA ARG A 547 -26.36 -5.56 23.25
C ARG A 547 -27.65 -5.47 22.42
N ARG A 548 -28.06 -4.29 21.96
CA ARG A 548 -29.16 -4.11 20.97
C ARG A 548 -28.80 -4.78 19.65
N ILE A 549 -27.61 -4.52 19.10
CA ILE A 549 -27.11 -5.10 17.85
C ILE A 549 -27.07 -6.64 17.93
N ARG A 550 -26.53 -7.21 19.01
CA ARG A 550 -26.54 -8.68 19.24
C ARG A 550 -27.96 -9.24 19.21
N ARG A 551 -28.91 -8.61 19.91
CA ARG A 551 -30.30 -9.10 20.05
C ARG A 551 -31.14 -8.91 18.80
N ASP A 552 -30.96 -7.79 18.10
CA ASP A 552 -31.88 -7.33 17.06
C ASP A 552 -31.39 -7.54 15.63
N ILE A 553 -30.09 -7.76 15.43
CA ILE A 553 -29.48 -7.93 14.10
C ILE A 553 -28.71 -9.25 14.05
N VAL A 554 -27.56 -9.36 14.76
CA VAL A 554 -26.58 -10.44 14.59
C VAL A 554 -27.19 -11.83 14.70
N ASN A 555 -27.94 -12.09 15.79
CA ASN A 555 -28.55 -13.39 16.08
C ASN A 555 -29.89 -13.65 15.35
N LYS A 556 -30.15 -12.99 14.22
CA LYS A 556 -31.39 -13.14 13.44
C LYS A 556 -31.13 -13.33 11.95
N THR A 557 -32.03 -14.06 11.30
CA THR A 557 -32.12 -14.11 9.84
C THR A 557 -32.68 -12.79 9.29
N ASN A 558 -32.43 -12.51 8.02
CA ASN A 558 -32.94 -11.29 7.36
C ASN A 558 -34.46 -11.15 7.50
N ALA A 559 -35.21 -12.22 7.23
CA ALA A 559 -36.68 -12.25 7.39
C ALA A 559 -37.13 -12.00 8.85
N ALA A 560 -36.41 -12.51 9.85
CA ALA A 560 -36.72 -12.29 11.25
C ALA A 560 -36.42 -10.85 11.74
N ILE A 561 -35.47 -10.15 11.12
CA ILE A 561 -35.26 -8.72 11.37
C ILE A 561 -36.47 -7.94 10.86
N ILE A 562 -36.82 -8.11 9.59
CA ILE A 562 -37.92 -7.40 8.92
C ILE A 562 -39.27 -7.66 9.61
N ALA A 563 -39.61 -8.92 9.86
CA ALA A 563 -40.87 -9.31 10.50
C ALA A 563 -40.95 -8.86 11.97
N GLU A 564 -39.87 -8.47 12.63
CA GLU A 564 -39.94 -7.72 13.89
C GLU A 564 -40.03 -6.21 13.68
N ASP A 565 -39.42 -5.67 12.63
CA ASP A 565 -39.29 -4.23 12.39
C ASP A 565 -40.63 -3.54 12.11
N GLU A 566 -41.54 -4.21 11.41
CA GLU A 566 -42.94 -3.80 11.23
C GLU A 566 -43.65 -3.48 12.56
N LYS A 567 -43.23 -4.12 13.65
CA LYS A 567 -43.87 -4.08 14.97
C LYS A 567 -43.17 -3.09 15.92
N ARG A 568 -42.12 -2.42 15.46
CA ARG A 568 -41.30 -1.46 16.23
C ARG A 568 -41.71 -0.01 15.89
N PRO A 569 -41.77 0.90 16.89
CA PRO A 569 -41.80 2.34 16.62
C PRO A 569 -40.54 2.76 15.85
N ASP A 570 -40.64 3.78 15.00
CA ASP A 570 -39.61 4.08 13.99
C ASP A 570 -38.19 4.31 14.55
N ASP A 571 -38.05 4.97 15.71
CA ASP A 571 -36.74 5.17 16.36
C ASP A 571 -36.12 3.89 16.93
N PHE A 572 -36.92 2.85 17.17
CA PHE A 572 -36.47 1.57 17.71
C PHE A 572 -36.25 0.50 16.63
N LYS A 573 -36.55 0.82 15.37
CA LYS A 573 -36.31 -0.06 14.22
C LYS A 573 -34.86 -0.48 14.11
N ALA A 574 -34.64 -1.77 13.88
CA ALA A 574 -33.37 -2.35 13.50
C ALA A 574 -32.95 -1.88 12.11
N MET A 575 -33.89 -1.67 11.18
CA MET A 575 -33.57 -1.13 9.84
C MET A 575 -33.01 0.30 9.89
N LYS A 576 -33.49 1.14 10.82
CA LYS A 576 -32.92 2.48 11.05
C LYS A 576 -31.47 2.38 11.54
N LEU A 577 -31.22 1.57 12.56
CA LEU A 577 -29.87 1.33 13.09
C LEU A 577 -28.94 0.71 12.04
N MET A 578 -29.40 -0.27 11.24
CA MET A 578 -28.59 -0.90 10.17
C MET A 578 -28.04 0.11 9.16
N ARG A 579 -28.83 1.12 8.78
CA ARG A 579 -28.39 2.22 7.88
C ARG A 579 -27.32 3.12 8.50
N GLU A 580 -27.22 3.12 9.84
CA GLU A 580 -26.25 3.91 10.60
C GLU A 580 -24.95 3.11 10.88
N LEU A 581 -24.94 1.78 10.69
CA LEU A 581 -23.78 0.90 10.92
C LEU A 581 -22.89 0.75 9.66
N GLY A 582 -21.59 0.90 9.86
CA GLY A 582 -20.55 0.58 8.87
C GLY A 582 -20.15 1.76 7.98
N SER A 583 -19.52 1.41 6.86
CA SER A 583 -19.02 2.32 5.82
C SER A 583 -20.15 3.13 5.16
N ASP A 584 -19.81 4.31 4.62
CA ASP A 584 -20.73 5.05 3.74
C ASP A 584 -21.01 4.28 2.43
N LEU A 585 -19.99 3.58 1.89
CA LEU A 585 -20.06 2.78 0.66
C LEU A 585 -19.20 1.50 0.78
N ASN A 586 -19.69 0.50 1.49
CA ASN A 586 -19.28 -0.92 1.40
C ASN A 586 -17.80 -1.28 1.65
N ILE A 587 -17.05 -0.47 2.42
CA ILE A 587 -15.68 -0.80 2.87
C ILE A 587 -15.56 -0.63 4.38
N ASN A 588 -15.88 -1.68 5.14
CA ASN A 588 -15.78 -1.66 6.60
C ASN A 588 -14.31 -1.62 7.05
N ALA A 589 -13.89 -0.52 7.68
CA ALA A 589 -12.64 -0.46 8.43
C ALA A 589 -12.88 -0.79 9.91
N PHE A 590 -11.99 -1.55 10.55
CA PHE A 590 -12.07 -1.90 11.97
C PHE A 590 -10.69 -2.28 12.52
N ALA A 591 -10.51 -2.23 13.85
CA ALA A 591 -9.22 -2.52 14.48
C ALA A 591 -9.38 -3.37 15.75
N LEU A 592 -8.28 -4.00 16.16
CA LEU A 592 -8.21 -4.93 17.28
C LEU A 592 -7.24 -4.43 18.35
N ASN A 593 -7.56 -4.76 19.60
CA ASN A 593 -6.64 -4.64 20.73
C ASN A 593 -6.89 -5.81 21.71
N PHE A 594 -5.89 -6.26 22.47
CA PHE A 594 -6.00 -7.46 23.32
C PHE A 594 -6.00 -7.16 24.82
N ARG A 595 -6.52 -8.10 25.61
CA ARG A 595 -6.39 -8.08 27.07
C ARG A 595 -5.30 -9.04 27.54
N TYR A 596 -4.62 -8.71 28.62
CA TYR A 596 -3.78 -9.63 29.38
C TYR A 596 -4.65 -10.66 30.15
N GLU A 597 -4.01 -11.63 30.84
CA GLU A 597 -4.72 -12.68 31.59
C GLU A 597 -5.46 -12.17 32.84
N ASP A 598 -5.12 -10.98 33.33
CA ASP A 598 -5.80 -10.27 34.42
C ASP A 598 -7.01 -9.43 33.96
N GLY A 599 -7.25 -9.33 32.65
CA GLY A 599 -8.32 -8.53 32.03
C GLY A 599 -7.93 -7.09 31.71
N CYS A 600 -6.74 -6.62 32.11
CA CYS A 600 -6.22 -5.31 31.72
C CYS A 600 -6.06 -5.27 30.19
N LEU A 601 -6.45 -4.15 29.57
CA LEU A 601 -6.30 -3.94 28.14
C LEU A 601 -4.84 -3.54 27.83
N ASN A 602 -4.30 -3.99 26.70
CA ASN A 602 -3.04 -3.49 26.17
C ASN A 602 -3.18 -2.02 25.76
N ASP A 603 -2.15 -1.22 26.07
CA ASP A 603 -2.07 0.21 25.80
C ASP A 603 -0.97 0.56 24.78
N ASP A 604 -0.10 -0.41 24.43
CA ASP A 604 1.00 -0.26 23.47
C ASP A 604 0.54 -0.55 22.02
N ILE A 605 0.58 0.48 21.16
CA ILE A 605 0.14 0.43 19.77
C ILE A 605 0.97 -0.52 18.90
N GLU A 606 2.27 -0.70 19.18
CA GLU A 606 3.12 -1.65 18.42
C GLU A 606 2.61 -3.09 18.59
N GLU A 607 2.06 -3.42 19.75
CA GLU A 607 1.59 -4.76 20.07
C GLU A 607 0.14 -5.00 19.62
N ALA A 608 -0.68 -3.94 19.51
CA ALA A 608 -1.96 -3.99 18.81
C ALA A 608 -1.76 -4.18 17.29
N ASN A 609 -0.85 -3.41 16.68
CA ASN A 609 -0.44 -3.59 15.28
C ASN A 609 0.10 -5.01 15.04
N TYR A 610 0.96 -5.51 15.93
CA TYR A 610 1.51 -6.87 15.81
C TYR A 610 0.43 -7.96 15.88
N LEU A 611 -0.62 -7.79 16.69
CA LEU A 611 -1.78 -8.70 16.64
C LEU A 611 -2.48 -8.64 15.28
N MET A 612 -2.79 -7.44 14.77
CA MET A 612 -3.49 -7.26 13.50
C MET A 612 -2.68 -7.80 12.31
N GLN A 613 -1.37 -7.58 12.29
CA GLN A 613 -0.45 -8.17 11.31
C GLN A 613 -0.59 -9.69 11.26
N ARG A 614 -0.52 -10.35 12.42
CA ARG A 614 -0.62 -11.82 12.51
C ARG A 614 -1.97 -12.36 12.08
N VAL A 615 -3.05 -11.62 12.33
CA VAL A 615 -4.41 -11.97 11.89
C VAL A 615 -4.50 -11.89 10.37
N VAL A 616 -3.97 -10.83 9.74
CA VAL A 616 -3.91 -10.70 8.27
C VAL A 616 -3.01 -11.77 7.65
N GLU A 617 -1.83 -12.04 8.22
CA GLU A 617 -0.94 -13.16 7.84
C GLU A 617 -1.60 -14.56 8.02
N THR A 618 -2.80 -14.67 8.60
CA THR A 618 -3.60 -15.92 8.68
C THR A 618 -4.82 -15.87 7.75
N LEU A 619 -5.29 -14.68 7.39
CA LEU A 619 -6.49 -14.41 6.61
C LEU A 619 -6.17 -13.73 5.26
N SER A 620 -4.99 -14.00 4.68
CA SER A 620 -4.58 -13.49 3.38
C SER A 620 -3.50 -14.40 2.76
N VAL A 621 -3.12 -14.13 1.51
CA VAL A 621 -1.96 -14.75 0.84
C VAL A 621 -0.83 -13.74 0.87
N ASP A 622 0.05 -13.87 1.86
CA ASP A 622 1.26 -13.06 2.03
C ASP A 622 2.46 -13.72 1.31
N SER A 623 2.60 -15.04 1.46
CA SER A 623 3.68 -15.82 0.87
C SER A 623 3.28 -16.46 -0.47
N PRO A 624 4.17 -16.47 -1.48
CA PRO A 624 4.03 -17.33 -2.66
C PRO A 624 4.17 -18.84 -2.38
N THR A 625 4.18 -19.29 -1.12
CA THR A 625 4.04 -20.71 -0.74
C THR A 625 2.75 -21.02 0.02
N ASP A 626 1.89 -20.02 0.23
CA ASP A 626 0.58 -20.23 0.83
C ASP A 626 -0.36 -20.96 -0.13
N ASP A 627 -1.37 -21.60 0.44
CA ASP A 627 -2.37 -22.38 -0.31
C ASP A 627 -3.73 -21.67 -0.18
N PRO A 628 -4.20 -20.96 -1.24
CA PRO A 628 -5.47 -20.25 -1.23
C PRO A 628 -6.67 -21.15 -0.88
N THR A 629 -6.56 -22.48 -1.08
CA THR A 629 -7.63 -23.43 -0.77
C THR A 629 -7.76 -23.75 0.73
N LYS A 630 -6.84 -23.25 1.58
CA LYS A 630 -6.86 -23.44 3.04
C LYS A 630 -7.30 -22.21 3.83
N ILE A 631 -7.35 -21.03 3.21
CA ILE A 631 -7.72 -19.77 3.89
C ILE A 631 -9.25 -19.72 4.03
N PRO A 632 -9.81 -19.64 5.26
CA PRO A 632 -11.26 -19.83 5.49
C PRO A 632 -12.10 -18.54 5.37
N LEU A 633 -11.43 -17.38 5.39
CA LEU A 633 -11.92 -16.01 5.26
C LEU A 633 -10.72 -15.18 4.78
N TYR A 634 -10.93 -14.25 3.84
CA TYR A 634 -9.91 -13.31 3.41
C TYR A 634 -10.24 -11.90 3.90
N LEU A 635 -9.27 -11.24 4.52
CA LEU A 635 -9.29 -9.81 4.86
C LEU A 635 -8.06 -9.14 4.24
N THR A 636 -8.02 -7.81 4.30
CA THR A 636 -6.79 -7.03 4.06
C THR A 636 -6.62 -5.99 5.16
N SER A 637 -5.61 -5.13 5.02
CA SER A 637 -5.29 -4.10 6.00
C SER A 637 -4.64 -2.87 5.38
N THR A 638 -4.63 -1.80 6.15
CA THR A 638 -4.08 -0.49 5.80
C THR A 638 -3.46 0.17 7.04
N GLU A 639 -2.84 1.34 6.88
CA GLU A 639 -2.13 2.04 7.96
C GLU A 639 -2.63 3.48 8.09
N PHE A 640 -3.15 3.83 9.28
CA PHE A 640 -3.63 5.16 9.62
C PHE A 640 -2.50 5.95 10.28
N SER A 641 -1.88 6.84 9.50
CA SER A 641 -0.78 7.70 9.94
C SER A 641 -1.21 9.09 10.40
N ASP A 642 -0.35 9.76 11.18
CA ASP A 642 -0.59 11.16 11.59
C ASP A 642 -0.67 12.10 10.38
N GLU A 643 0.13 11.85 9.33
CA GLU A 643 0.15 12.66 8.09
C GLU A 643 -1.16 12.57 7.30
N LEU A 644 -1.80 11.40 7.29
CA LEU A 644 -2.99 11.16 6.48
C LEU A 644 -4.30 11.36 7.26
N TYR A 645 -4.32 11.06 8.58
CA TYR A 645 -5.54 11.01 9.38
C TYR A 645 -5.55 11.95 10.59
N GLY A 646 -4.40 12.31 11.17
CA GLY A 646 -4.31 13.22 12.32
C GLY A 646 -5.30 12.91 13.46
N GLU A 647 -6.19 13.84 13.78
CA GLU A 647 -7.21 13.68 14.83
C GLU A 647 -8.19 12.51 14.58
N CYS A 648 -8.40 12.09 13.33
CA CYS A 648 -9.21 10.92 13.00
C CYS A 648 -8.57 9.62 13.53
N LYS A 649 -7.25 9.46 13.33
CA LYS A 649 -6.45 8.41 13.95
C LYS A 649 -6.45 8.56 15.48
N ALA A 650 -6.21 9.76 16.00
CA ALA A 650 -6.18 10.02 17.44
C ALA A 650 -7.49 9.61 18.15
N ASN A 651 -8.64 9.86 17.52
CA ASN A 651 -9.95 9.39 17.94
C ASN A 651 -10.02 7.85 17.95
N PHE A 652 -9.64 7.20 16.85
CA PHE A 652 -9.74 5.74 16.75
C PHE A 652 -8.81 5.00 17.73
N VAL A 653 -7.57 5.46 17.90
CA VAL A 653 -6.62 4.99 18.94
C VAL A 653 -7.24 5.11 20.34
N ARG A 654 -7.94 6.20 20.63
CA ARG A 654 -8.63 6.42 21.91
C ARG A 654 -9.80 5.44 22.11
N ARG A 655 -10.58 5.15 21.07
CA ARG A 655 -11.68 4.18 21.08
C ARG A 655 -11.20 2.72 21.21
N LEU A 656 -9.97 2.43 20.77
CA LEU A 656 -9.27 1.16 21.01
C LEU A 656 -8.70 1.03 22.43
N GLY A 657 -8.75 2.07 23.25
CA GLY A 657 -8.18 2.09 24.60
C GLY A 657 -6.64 2.09 24.65
N LEU A 658 -6.00 2.55 23.56
CA LEU A 658 -4.54 2.67 23.44
C LEU A 658 -4.04 4.05 23.93
N GLU A 659 -2.78 4.12 24.36
CA GLU A 659 -2.11 5.41 24.55
C GLU A 659 -1.95 6.16 23.22
N GLN A 660 -2.03 7.49 23.24
CA GLN A 660 -1.87 8.31 22.05
C GLN A 660 -0.39 8.25 21.60
N SER A 661 -0.16 7.94 20.33
CA SER A 661 1.19 7.75 19.77
C SER A 661 1.26 8.21 18.32
N SER A 662 2.41 8.78 17.96
CA SER A 662 2.79 9.14 16.59
C SER A 662 3.01 7.92 15.68
N GLN A 663 3.27 6.74 16.26
CA GLN A 663 3.31 5.47 15.53
C GLN A 663 1.98 5.21 14.81
N ASP A 664 2.05 4.79 13.55
CA ASP A 664 0.88 4.56 12.71
C ASP A 664 0.00 3.42 13.26
N LEU A 665 -1.32 3.53 13.11
CA LEU A 665 -2.26 2.50 13.55
C LEU A 665 -2.55 1.55 12.37
N MET A 666 -2.26 0.26 12.53
CA MET A 666 -2.72 -0.75 11.57
C MET A 666 -4.24 -0.91 11.69
N VAL A 667 -4.94 -0.99 10.56
CA VAL A 667 -6.40 -1.13 10.50
C VAL A 667 -6.75 -2.30 9.59
N LEU A 668 -7.68 -3.17 10.03
CA LEU A 668 -8.25 -4.24 9.24
C LEU A 668 -9.34 -3.69 8.33
N ARG A 669 -9.38 -4.17 7.08
CA ARG A 669 -10.21 -3.60 6.02
C ARG A 669 -10.99 -4.70 5.31
N ASN A 670 -12.32 -4.53 5.30
CA ASN A 670 -13.31 -5.44 4.75
C ASN A 670 -14.09 -4.75 3.62
N VAL A 671 -13.65 -4.92 2.37
CA VAL A 671 -14.44 -4.55 1.19
C VAL A 671 -15.49 -5.62 0.96
N VAL A 672 -16.75 -5.18 0.88
CA VAL A 672 -17.89 -6.05 0.68
C VAL A 672 -18.37 -5.89 -0.76
N MET A 673 -18.24 -6.96 -1.55
CA MET A 673 -18.66 -7.03 -2.96
C MET A 673 -19.37 -8.35 -3.31
N SER A 674 -19.60 -9.24 -2.35
CA SER A 674 -20.35 -10.47 -2.60
C SER A 674 -21.82 -10.10 -2.86
N PRO A 675 -22.39 -10.43 -4.04
CA PRO A 675 -23.82 -10.29 -4.32
C PRO A 675 -24.62 -11.50 -3.80
N PHE A 676 -23.98 -12.41 -3.07
CA PHE A 676 -24.60 -13.64 -2.57
C PHE A 676 -24.92 -13.49 -1.07
N PRO A 677 -26.15 -13.79 -0.60
CA PRO A 677 -26.65 -13.33 0.69
C PRO A 677 -25.92 -13.99 1.85
N THR A 678 -25.26 -13.18 2.66
CA THR A 678 -24.73 -13.61 3.95
C THR A 678 -25.80 -13.44 5.03
N ASP A 679 -26.92 -14.15 4.89
CA ASP A 679 -27.88 -14.34 6.00
C ASP A 679 -27.14 -14.75 7.28
N GLY A 680 -27.76 -14.54 8.46
CA GLY A 680 -27.14 -14.75 9.77
C GLY A 680 -26.29 -16.02 9.86
N ASN A 681 -26.78 -17.14 9.35
CA ASN A 681 -26.06 -18.42 9.33
C ASN A 681 -24.66 -18.39 8.69
N PHE A 682 -24.38 -17.48 7.75
CA PHE A 682 -23.08 -17.32 7.11
C PHE A 682 -22.30 -16.08 7.58
N THR A 683 -22.97 -14.96 7.89
CA THR A 683 -22.29 -13.82 8.57
C THR A 683 -21.74 -14.24 9.93
N ASN A 684 -22.53 -14.98 10.72
CA ASN A 684 -22.08 -15.56 11.98
C ASN A 684 -20.95 -16.59 11.76
N GLU A 685 -20.89 -17.31 10.62
CA GLU A 685 -19.81 -18.26 10.33
C GLU A 685 -18.48 -17.53 10.08
N LEU A 686 -18.49 -16.48 9.24
CA LEU A 686 -17.29 -15.66 8.99
C LEU A 686 -16.82 -14.95 10.26
N ALA A 687 -17.75 -14.40 11.05
CA ALA A 687 -17.44 -13.78 12.34
C ALA A 687 -16.87 -14.79 13.36
N SER A 688 -17.38 -16.03 13.37
CA SER A 688 -16.85 -17.11 14.22
C SER A 688 -15.46 -17.57 13.80
N ILE A 689 -15.19 -17.67 12.49
CA ILE A 689 -13.86 -17.97 11.93
C ILE A 689 -12.88 -16.87 12.32
N PHE A 690 -13.27 -15.61 12.13
CA PHE A 690 -12.48 -14.45 12.51
C PHE A 690 -12.15 -14.45 14.01
N TYR A 691 -13.16 -14.60 14.88
CA TYR A 691 -12.98 -14.66 16.33
C TYR A 691 -11.98 -15.76 16.74
N GLN A 692 -12.09 -16.97 16.19
CA GLN A 692 -11.20 -18.09 16.51
C GLN A 692 -9.74 -17.83 16.09
N VAL A 693 -9.53 -17.16 14.95
CA VAL A 693 -8.19 -16.75 14.51
C VAL A 693 -7.62 -15.66 15.42
N VAL A 694 -8.40 -14.62 15.76
CA VAL A 694 -7.95 -13.57 16.67
C VAL A 694 -7.64 -14.14 18.06
N GLU A 695 -8.51 -14.98 18.63
CA GLU A 695 -8.28 -15.63 19.92
C GLU A 695 -7.00 -16.50 19.93
N THR A 696 -6.71 -17.19 18.83
CA THR A 696 -5.47 -17.97 18.67
C THR A 696 -4.23 -17.08 18.62
N GLU A 697 -4.26 -15.96 17.88
CA GLU A 697 -3.13 -15.03 17.79
C GLU A 697 -2.99 -14.17 19.08
N VAL A 698 -4.08 -13.94 19.81
CA VAL A 698 -4.09 -13.32 21.16
C VAL A 698 -3.28 -14.16 22.15
N GLU A 699 -3.35 -15.49 22.11
CA GLU A 699 -2.44 -16.32 22.90
C GLU A 699 -0.96 -16.06 22.57
N VAL A 700 -0.63 -15.78 21.31
CA VAL A 700 0.77 -15.56 20.89
C VAL A 700 1.26 -14.19 21.36
N VAL A 701 0.47 -13.12 21.17
CA VAL A 701 0.86 -11.78 21.65
C VAL A 701 0.84 -11.69 23.17
N ARG A 702 0.00 -12.46 23.89
CA ARG A 702 0.13 -12.65 25.34
C ARG A 702 1.49 -13.28 25.70
N LYS A 703 1.87 -14.40 25.07
CA LYS A 703 3.17 -15.07 25.33
C LYS A 703 4.39 -14.21 24.98
N ARG A 704 4.23 -13.24 24.07
CA ARG A 704 5.21 -12.21 23.72
C ARG A 704 5.36 -11.11 24.77
N ASN A 705 4.24 -10.70 25.38
CA ASN A 705 4.16 -9.53 26.26
C ASN A 705 4.15 -9.85 27.77
N THR A 706 3.80 -11.07 28.18
CA THR A 706 3.82 -11.50 29.58
C THR A 706 5.24 -11.71 30.09
N LEU A 707 5.60 -11.02 31.17
CA LEU A 707 6.87 -11.23 31.88
C LEU A 707 6.87 -12.56 32.65
N ALA A 708 7.90 -13.38 32.44
CA ALA A 708 8.08 -14.67 33.12
C ALA A 708 9.57 -15.00 33.35
N PRO A 709 9.90 -15.90 34.29
CA PRO A 709 11.30 -16.28 34.55
C PRO A 709 12.00 -16.90 33.34
N ASP A 710 13.16 -16.37 32.98
CA ASP A 710 13.91 -16.78 31.79
C ASP A 710 15.43 -16.77 31.95
N PHE A 711 16.15 -17.29 30.96
CA PHE A 711 17.61 -17.31 30.90
C PHE A 711 18.16 -16.00 30.31
N HIS A 712 18.61 -15.11 31.19
CA HIS A 712 19.20 -13.83 30.79
C HIS A 712 20.66 -14.00 30.41
N LYS A 713 21.11 -13.22 29.43
CA LYS A 713 22.47 -13.22 28.90
C LYS A 713 23.08 -11.84 29.04
N PHE A 714 24.35 -11.79 29.41
CA PHE A 714 25.09 -10.54 29.58
C PHE A 714 26.44 -10.63 28.87
N LEU A 715 26.78 -9.63 28.07
CA LEU A 715 28.15 -9.40 27.60
C LEU A 715 29.00 -8.89 28.77
N ILE A 716 30.14 -9.53 29.01
CA ILE A 716 31.06 -9.17 30.09
C ILE A 716 32.14 -8.22 29.56
N GLN A 717 32.17 -6.99 30.09
CA GLN A 717 33.21 -5.98 29.84
C GLN A 717 34.02 -5.67 31.12
N GLY A 718 35.18 -5.06 30.91
CA GLY A 718 36.12 -4.68 31.97
C GLY A 718 36.93 -5.84 32.56
N VAL A 719 38.01 -5.49 33.26
CA VAL A 719 38.95 -6.39 33.96
C VAL A 719 39.42 -5.77 35.29
N GLU A 720 39.52 -4.44 35.39
CA GLU A 720 39.65 -3.72 36.66
C GLU A 720 38.34 -3.79 37.46
N GLU A 721 37.25 -3.34 36.83
CA GLU A 721 35.87 -3.48 37.29
C GLU A 721 35.08 -4.30 36.26
N ILE A 722 34.14 -5.15 36.70
CA ILE A 722 33.39 -6.02 35.79
C ILE A 722 32.00 -5.43 35.54
N PHE A 723 31.67 -5.24 34.28
CA PHE A 723 30.35 -4.77 33.83
C PHE A 723 29.62 -5.87 33.06
N LEU A 724 28.33 -6.01 33.36
CA LEU A 724 27.42 -6.97 32.72
C LEU A 724 26.37 -6.18 31.92
N ILE A 725 26.55 -6.13 30.60
CA ILE A 725 25.61 -5.51 29.66
C ILE A 725 24.61 -6.57 29.24
N HIS A 726 23.34 -6.36 29.47
CA HIS A 726 22.27 -7.27 29.05
C HIS A 726 22.22 -7.42 27.51
N MET A 727 21.67 -8.54 27.03
CA MET A 727 21.41 -8.80 25.61
C MET A 727 19.92 -8.53 25.30
N PRO A 728 19.50 -7.28 25.03
CA PRO A 728 18.10 -6.92 24.88
C PRO A 728 17.44 -7.54 23.63
N MET A 729 16.11 -7.60 23.65
CA MET A 729 15.28 -7.90 22.47
C MET A 729 14.03 -7.01 22.46
N PHE A 730 13.68 -6.45 21.29
CA PHE A 730 12.45 -5.66 21.15
C PHE A 730 11.18 -6.52 21.15
N HIS A 731 11.28 -7.81 20.83
CA HIS A 731 10.12 -8.66 20.52
C HIS A 731 9.82 -9.74 21.57
N VAL A 732 10.38 -9.62 22.78
CA VAL A 732 10.11 -10.52 23.92
C VAL A 732 10.17 -9.72 25.21
N ALA A 733 9.05 -9.58 25.94
CA ALA A 733 8.96 -8.71 27.12
C ALA A 733 10.03 -8.99 28.19
N ASN A 734 10.37 -10.27 28.43
CA ASN A 734 11.44 -10.69 29.34
C ASN A 734 12.79 -10.00 29.10
N HIS A 735 13.03 -9.55 27.86
CA HIS A 735 14.30 -9.01 27.38
C HIS A 735 14.19 -7.55 26.87
N ARG A 736 13.03 -6.88 27.07
CA ARG A 736 12.78 -5.46 26.69
C ARG A 736 13.44 -4.43 27.63
N GLN A 737 14.66 -4.70 28.08
CA GLN A 737 15.42 -3.79 28.95
C GLN A 737 16.84 -3.66 28.43
N GLN A 738 17.28 -2.43 28.16
CA GLN A 738 18.70 -2.13 28.11
C GLN A 738 19.20 -1.92 29.54
N LEU A 739 20.11 -2.79 29.97
CA LEU A 739 20.56 -2.90 31.35
C LEU A 739 22.07 -3.08 31.37
N ILE A 740 22.77 -2.31 32.20
CA ILE A 740 24.20 -2.42 32.47
C ILE A 740 24.37 -2.36 33.98
N VAL A 741 24.96 -3.38 34.58
CA VAL A 741 25.23 -3.44 36.03
C VAL A 741 26.72 -3.66 36.29
N SER A 742 27.25 -3.06 37.36
CA SER A 742 28.59 -3.35 37.87
C SER A 742 28.53 -4.53 38.83
N ALA A 743 29.52 -5.42 38.75
CA ALA A 743 29.53 -6.70 39.42
C ALA A 743 30.93 -7.10 39.88
N SER A 744 30.97 -8.06 40.80
CA SER A 744 32.16 -8.87 41.08
C SER A 744 31.81 -10.36 40.95
N PHE A 745 32.81 -11.21 40.75
CA PHE A 745 32.64 -12.67 40.76
C PHE A 745 33.31 -13.26 42.01
N ASP A 746 32.97 -14.50 42.35
CA ASP A 746 33.77 -15.25 43.33
C ASP A 746 35.26 -15.24 42.95
N GLU A 747 36.15 -15.13 43.95
CA GLU A 747 37.60 -14.91 43.78
C GLU A 747 38.23 -15.87 42.74
N ARG A 748 37.79 -17.13 42.75
CA ARG A 748 38.26 -18.19 41.85
C ARG A 748 37.77 -18.01 40.42
N SER A 749 36.55 -17.53 40.22
CA SER A 749 35.99 -17.21 38.91
C SER A 749 36.55 -15.90 38.37
N GLN A 750 36.71 -14.85 39.19
CA GLN A 750 37.29 -13.57 38.78
C GLN A 750 38.74 -13.74 38.29
N ALA A 751 39.58 -14.45 39.05
CA ALA A 751 40.97 -14.72 38.64
C ALA A 751 41.08 -15.50 37.32
N LYS A 752 40.15 -16.43 37.06
CA LYS A 752 40.09 -17.17 35.79
C LYS A 752 39.57 -16.30 34.64
N TYR A 753 38.53 -15.51 34.87
CA TYR A 753 37.99 -14.58 33.87
C TYR A 753 39.07 -13.62 33.40
N ALA A 754 39.78 -12.96 34.32
CA ALA A 754 40.87 -12.06 34.00
C ALA A 754 42.00 -12.74 33.19
N ALA A 755 42.38 -13.97 33.56
CA ALA A 755 43.37 -14.75 32.81
C ALA A 755 42.89 -15.10 31.39
N LEU A 756 41.63 -15.53 31.23
CA LEU A 756 41.03 -15.92 29.96
C LEU A 756 40.80 -14.73 29.02
N LYS A 757 40.35 -13.59 29.56
CA LYS A 757 40.17 -12.35 28.80
C LYS A 757 41.52 -11.74 28.37
N LYS A 758 42.57 -11.91 29.19
CA LYS A 758 43.94 -11.54 28.84
C LYS A 758 44.55 -12.43 27.75
N SER A 759 44.20 -13.72 27.68
CA SER A 759 44.67 -14.60 26.60
C SER A 759 43.86 -14.45 25.31
N ASN A 760 42.58 -14.06 25.40
CA ASN A 760 41.67 -13.91 24.26
C ASN A 760 41.05 -12.49 24.23
N PRO A 761 41.85 -11.43 24.02
CA PRO A 761 41.43 -10.04 24.20
C PRO A 761 40.25 -9.61 23.31
N THR A 762 40.16 -10.20 22.12
CA THR A 762 39.14 -9.92 21.10
C THR A 762 37.92 -10.84 21.20
N GLU A 763 37.89 -11.84 22.09
CA GLU A 763 36.77 -12.78 22.18
C GLU A 763 35.64 -12.21 23.08
N PRO A 764 34.38 -12.17 22.60
CA PRO A 764 33.22 -11.89 23.43
C PRO A 764 32.97 -13.04 24.42
N MET A 765 32.90 -12.68 25.70
CA MET A 765 32.56 -13.60 26.78
C MET A 765 31.19 -13.20 27.30
N LEU A 766 30.30 -14.19 27.41
CA LEU A 766 28.92 -14.01 27.83
C LEU A 766 28.71 -14.73 29.17
N LEU A 767 28.11 -14.03 30.13
CA LEU A 767 27.50 -14.64 31.31
C LEU A 767 26.06 -15.05 30.95
N VAL A 768 25.62 -16.23 31.38
CA VAL A 768 24.22 -16.66 31.32
C VAL A 768 23.75 -17.05 32.71
N THR A 769 22.51 -16.71 33.10
CA THR A 769 21.97 -17.15 34.39
C THR A 769 21.91 -18.68 34.46
N LYS A 770 22.24 -19.26 35.62
CA LYS A 770 22.22 -20.74 35.80
C LYS A 770 20.80 -21.30 35.80
N HIS A 771 19.83 -20.47 36.17
CA HIS A 771 18.41 -20.80 36.28
C HIS A 771 17.56 -19.71 35.62
N LYS A 772 16.30 -20.03 35.33
CA LYS A 772 15.30 -19.06 34.90
C LYS A 772 14.92 -18.14 36.05
N VAL A 773 15.01 -16.83 35.83
CA VAL A 773 14.74 -15.77 36.83
C VAL A 773 14.06 -14.56 36.16
N MET A 774 13.39 -13.68 36.91
CA MET A 774 12.95 -12.40 36.35
C MET A 774 14.16 -11.48 36.17
N LEU A 775 14.20 -10.65 35.12
CA LEU A 775 15.31 -9.69 34.96
C LEU A 775 15.33 -8.67 36.11
N LYS A 776 14.15 -8.29 36.61
CA LYS A 776 13.97 -7.47 37.82
C LYS A 776 14.59 -8.11 39.07
N ASP A 777 14.38 -9.41 39.28
CA ASP A 777 14.98 -10.16 40.40
C ASP A 777 16.51 -10.13 40.35
N VAL A 778 17.10 -10.20 39.15
CA VAL A 778 18.56 -10.12 38.98
C VAL A 778 19.10 -8.77 39.46
N VAL A 779 18.38 -7.68 39.20
CA VAL A 779 18.83 -6.30 39.49
C VAL A 779 18.56 -5.88 40.94
N GLU A 780 17.42 -6.29 41.51
CA GLU A 780 16.96 -5.80 42.82
C GLU A 780 17.38 -6.66 44.02
N GLN A 781 17.81 -7.92 43.81
CA GLN A 781 18.17 -8.80 44.92
C GLN A 781 19.54 -8.46 45.54
N SER A 782 19.52 -8.06 46.81
CA SER A 782 20.69 -7.69 47.64
C SER A 782 21.59 -8.88 48.04
N GLY A 783 21.72 -9.90 47.19
CA GLY A 783 22.39 -11.16 47.50
C GLY A 783 22.95 -11.92 46.28
N GLY A 784 23.07 -11.26 45.13
CA GLY A 784 23.71 -11.81 43.94
C GLY A 784 22.95 -12.98 43.27
N PHE A 785 23.55 -13.57 42.25
CA PHE A 785 22.99 -14.73 41.54
C PHE A 785 24.07 -15.69 41.02
N HIS A 786 23.66 -16.91 40.65
CA HIS A 786 24.55 -17.87 40.00
C HIS A 786 24.42 -17.84 38.49
N GLY A 787 25.57 -17.81 37.81
CA GLY A 787 25.66 -17.85 36.35
C GLY A 787 26.72 -18.82 35.84
N GLN A 788 26.88 -18.83 34.52
CA GLN A 788 27.87 -19.61 33.79
C GLN A 788 28.49 -18.71 32.73
N ILE A 789 29.83 -18.68 32.66
CA ILE A 789 30.53 -17.89 31.63
C ILE A 789 30.82 -18.81 30.43
N MET A 790 30.48 -18.33 29.25
CA MET A 790 30.62 -19.04 27.98
C MET A 790 31.19 -18.13 26.88
N THR A 791 31.67 -18.74 25.79
CA THR A 791 31.88 -18.03 24.52
C THR A 791 31.05 -18.70 23.42
N LYS A 792 30.67 -17.95 22.38
CA LYS A 792 29.98 -18.51 21.20
C LYS A 792 30.89 -19.49 20.40
N HIS A 793 32.18 -19.64 20.73
CA HIS A 793 33.07 -20.64 20.14
C HIS A 793 33.26 -21.89 21.02
N SER A 794 33.57 -21.72 22.31
CA SER A 794 33.94 -22.82 23.21
C SER A 794 32.79 -23.39 24.04
N GLY A 795 31.62 -22.76 24.03
CA GLY A 795 30.53 -23.09 24.96
C GLY A 795 30.89 -22.64 26.39
N ILE A 796 30.36 -23.34 27.39
CA ILE A 796 30.54 -22.99 28.82
C ILE A 796 32.00 -23.26 29.23
N ILE A 797 32.72 -22.20 29.58
CA ILE A 797 34.12 -22.22 30.02
C ILE A 797 34.25 -22.15 31.55
N LEU A 798 33.29 -21.54 32.25
CA LEU A 798 33.19 -21.54 33.71
C LEU A 798 31.75 -21.87 34.13
N GLN A 799 31.60 -22.92 34.94
CA GLN A 799 30.33 -23.29 35.57
C GLN A 799 30.25 -22.72 36.98
N ASP A 800 29.03 -22.45 37.43
CA ASP A 800 28.68 -22.11 38.81
C ASP A 800 29.43 -20.89 39.38
N VAL A 801 29.62 -19.87 38.54
CA VAL A 801 30.12 -18.55 38.96
C VAL A 801 29.07 -17.91 39.87
N TYR A 802 29.47 -17.45 41.05
CA TYR A 802 28.65 -16.56 41.86
C TYR A 802 28.94 -15.11 41.47
N VAL A 803 27.89 -14.33 41.30
CA VAL A 803 27.93 -12.95 40.79
C VAL A 803 27.29 -12.04 41.83
N ASP A 804 28.07 -11.12 42.37
CA ASP A 804 27.63 -10.15 43.38
C ASP A 804 27.52 -8.76 42.75
N LEU A 805 26.32 -8.15 42.78
CA LEU A 805 26.07 -6.88 42.10
C LEU A 805 26.42 -5.69 42.99
N GLN A 806 27.27 -4.82 42.47
CA GLN A 806 27.77 -3.64 43.17
C GLN A 806 26.91 -2.39 42.88
N GLY A 807 26.24 -2.34 41.72
CA GLY A 807 25.34 -1.25 41.37
C GLY A 807 24.72 -1.38 39.97
N THR A 808 23.71 -0.55 39.71
CA THR A 808 23.14 -0.37 38.37
C THR A 808 23.79 0.85 37.71
N VAL A 809 24.35 0.66 36.52
CA VAL A 809 24.89 1.74 35.69
C VAL A 809 23.78 2.30 34.80
N VAL A 810 23.12 1.44 34.02
CA VAL A 810 21.99 1.79 33.14
C VAL A 810 20.87 0.80 33.37
N SER A 811 19.63 1.27 33.41
CA SER A 811 18.44 0.43 33.30
C SER A 811 17.33 1.24 32.65
N ARG A 812 17.03 0.96 31.37
CA ARG A 812 15.96 1.63 30.61
C ARG A 812 15.07 0.61 29.87
N PRO A 813 13.75 0.78 29.88
CA PRO A 813 12.81 -0.08 29.15
C PRO A 813 12.87 0.18 27.64
N LEU A 814 12.47 -0.81 26.83
CA LEU A 814 12.49 -0.78 25.36
C LEU A 814 11.10 -1.03 24.73
N ASN A 815 10.01 -0.95 25.49
CA ASN A 815 8.63 -0.90 25.00
C ASN A 815 8.40 0.36 24.14
N SER A 816 7.36 0.37 23.29
CA SER A 816 7.32 1.33 22.17
C SER A 816 7.27 2.80 22.63
N ARG A 817 6.51 3.09 23.70
CA ARG A 817 6.35 4.43 24.30
C ARG A 817 7.63 5.03 24.88
N TRP A 818 8.68 4.23 25.08
CA TRP A 818 9.97 4.66 25.64
C TRP A 818 11.06 4.81 24.56
N ARG A 819 10.68 4.96 23.29
CA ARG A 819 11.58 5.07 22.14
C ARG A 819 11.34 6.39 21.40
N LEU A 820 12.37 6.91 20.74
CA LEU A 820 12.29 8.09 19.88
C LEU A 820 11.57 7.79 18.55
N ASP A 821 10.83 8.78 18.06
CA ASP A 821 10.17 8.77 16.74
C ASP A 821 11.16 8.76 15.56
N LYS A 822 12.39 9.26 15.79
CA LYS A 822 13.46 9.33 14.79
C LYS A 822 14.80 8.98 15.43
N TYR A 823 15.66 8.32 14.67
CA TYR A 823 17.05 8.11 15.06
C TYR A 823 17.83 9.44 15.06
N PRO A 824 18.88 9.59 15.88
CA PRO A 824 19.83 10.70 15.84
C PRO A 824 20.40 10.96 14.44
N GLU A 825 20.07 12.13 13.87
CA GLU A 825 20.49 12.53 12.52
C GLU A 825 21.95 13.04 12.45
N THR A 826 22.48 13.55 13.56
CA THR A 826 23.73 14.34 13.58
C THR A 826 24.88 13.68 14.34
N PHE A 827 24.62 12.67 15.16
CA PHE A 827 25.58 11.92 15.97
C PHE A 827 25.17 10.45 16.11
N MET A 828 25.96 9.65 16.83
CA MET A 828 25.57 8.32 17.33
C MET A 828 25.85 8.24 18.85
N PRO A 829 24.85 7.92 19.69
CA PRO A 829 24.96 7.99 21.15
C PRO A 829 25.47 6.70 21.82
N PHE A 830 26.36 6.83 22.80
CA PHE A 830 26.89 5.73 23.61
C PHE A 830 26.85 6.09 25.10
N TYR A 831 26.52 5.12 25.96
CA TYR A 831 26.81 5.22 27.38
C TYR A 831 28.30 5.07 27.60
N LEU A 832 28.88 5.91 28.47
CA LEU A 832 30.27 5.83 28.94
C LEU A 832 30.29 5.45 30.42
N TYR A 833 31.18 4.53 30.79
CA TYR A 833 31.37 4.01 32.14
C TYR A 833 32.73 3.28 32.26
N GLY A 834 33.14 2.91 33.48
CA GLY A 834 34.44 2.31 33.78
C GLY A 834 35.38 3.28 34.50
N THR A 835 36.69 3.03 34.39
CA THR A 835 37.74 3.80 35.10
C THR A 835 38.50 4.71 34.13
N PRO A 836 39.29 5.69 34.63
CA PRO A 836 40.26 6.44 33.80
C PRO A 836 41.22 5.57 32.98
N ASN A 837 41.50 4.33 33.42
CA ASN A 837 42.40 3.40 32.74
C ASN A 837 41.66 2.42 31.82
N GLU A 838 40.40 2.08 32.12
CA GLU A 838 39.58 1.13 31.39
C GLU A 838 38.19 1.72 31.06
N ALA A 839 38.17 2.60 30.06
CA ALA A 839 36.93 3.16 29.52
C ALA A 839 36.15 2.11 28.71
N ASN A 840 34.83 2.05 28.94
CA ASN A 840 33.91 1.12 28.31
C ASN A 840 32.70 1.87 27.72
N ILE A 841 32.17 1.39 26.59
CA ILE A 841 30.97 1.94 25.95
C ILE A 841 29.98 0.87 25.47
N ASP A 842 28.70 1.25 25.46
CA ASP A 842 27.57 0.50 24.86
C ASP A 842 26.61 1.48 24.15
N HIS A 843 26.08 1.09 23.00
CA HIS A 843 25.21 1.94 22.15
C HIS A 843 23.90 2.26 22.84
N VAL A 844 23.48 3.52 22.88
CA VAL A 844 22.20 3.92 23.49
C VAL A 844 21.06 3.53 22.56
N ILE A 845 20.25 2.54 22.95
CA ILE A 845 19.21 1.99 22.09
C ILE A 845 17.94 2.85 22.17
N VAL A 846 17.81 3.79 21.24
CA VAL A 846 16.73 4.80 21.25
C VAL A 846 15.49 4.45 20.43
N ARG A 847 15.60 3.56 19.43
CA ARG A 847 14.52 3.21 18.49
C ARG A 847 14.72 1.81 17.93
N ALA A 848 13.65 1.15 17.52
CA ALA A 848 13.65 -0.17 16.88
C ALA A 848 13.40 -0.08 15.35
N PRO A 849 13.97 -0.98 14.53
CA PRO A 849 15.05 -1.92 14.84
C PRO A 849 16.37 -1.19 15.18
N ASN A 850 17.39 -1.91 15.69
CA ASN A 850 18.69 -1.29 15.99
C ASN A 850 19.86 -2.30 15.94
N THR A 851 21.05 -1.92 16.39
CA THR A 851 22.20 -2.80 16.58
C THR A 851 22.84 -2.56 17.94
N GLN A 852 23.21 -3.64 18.62
CA GLN A 852 24.02 -3.56 19.84
C GLN A 852 25.48 -3.41 19.44
N LEU A 853 26.05 -2.22 19.65
CA LEU A 853 27.47 -1.91 19.45
C LEU A 853 28.10 -1.63 20.81
N SER A 854 29.02 -2.47 21.26
CA SER A 854 29.65 -2.34 22.58
C SER A 854 31.17 -2.47 22.45
N ALA A 855 31.96 -1.62 23.12
CA ALA A 855 33.42 -1.70 23.08
C ALA A 855 34.05 -1.42 24.45
N GLY A 856 34.81 -2.40 24.94
CA GLY A 856 35.57 -2.29 26.19
C GLY A 856 37.08 -2.10 25.98
N ARG A 857 37.77 -1.58 27.01
CA ARG A 857 39.19 -1.18 26.95
C ARG A 857 39.46 -0.11 25.89
N CYS A 858 38.54 0.84 25.75
CA CYS A 858 38.70 1.99 24.87
C CYS A 858 39.69 3.00 25.46
N LYS A 859 40.28 3.85 24.60
CA LYS A 859 41.12 4.97 25.02
C LYS A 859 40.45 6.29 24.66
N LEU A 860 40.21 7.14 25.66
CA LEU A 860 39.53 8.43 25.52
C LEU A 860 40.51 9.58 25.79
N ASP A 861 40.94 10.26 24.72
CA ASP A 861 41.87 11.39 24.80
C ASP A 861 41.10 12.71 24.70
N PHE A 862 40.87 13.41 25.81
CA PHE A 862 40.27 14.75 25.79
C PHE A 862 41.24 15.80 25.20
N TYR A 863 40.70 16.81 24.50
CA TYR A 863 41.49 17.93 23.93
C TYR A 863 41.89 18.99 24.97
N LYS A 864 41.41 18.85 26.21
CA LYS A 864 41.77 19.62 27.39
C LYS A 864 41.86 18.65 28.56
N GLU A 865 42.59 19.04 29.60
CA GLU A 865 42.61 18.33 30.88
C GLU A 865 41.20 18.36 31.51
N VAL A 866 40.75 17.22 32.02
CA VAL A 866 39.45 17.02 32.69
C VAL A 866 39.72 16.25 33.98
N ASP A 867 38.96 16.54 35.04
CA ASP A 867 39.09 15.89 36.35
C ASP A 867 38.59 14.43 36.28
N ASP A 868 39.34 13.47 36.82
CA ASP A 868 38.94 12.05 36.89
C ASP A 868 37.66 11.84 37.73
N ALA A 869 37.26 12.81 38.55
CA ALA A 869 35.97 12.84 39.24
C ALA A 869 34.73 12.94 38.30
N ILE A 870 34.91 12.87 36.97
CA ILE A 870 33.81 12.62 36.02
C ILE A 870 33.39 11.15 35.98
N TRP A 871 34.26 10.19 36.29
CA TRP A 871 33.96 8.76 36.17
C TRP A 871 32.99 8.26 37.26
N GLU A 872 32.83 9.02 38.35
CA GLU A 872 31.79 8.83 39.36
C GLU A 872 30.39 9.28 38.89
N ARG A 873 30.27 9.86 37.69
CA ARG A 873 29.05 10.51 37.18
C ARG A 873 28.36 9.67 36.08
N PRO A 874 27.06 9.86 35.86
CA PRO A 874 26.39 9.34 34.68
C PRO A 874 26.89 10.05 33.40
N LEU A 875 27.70 9.39 32.56
CA LEU A 875 28.29 9.99 31.35
C LEU A 875 27.75 9.42 30.04
N VAL A 876 27.28 10.26 29.13
CA VAL A 876 26.99 9.91 27.73
C VAL A 876 28.08 10.49 26.81
N LEU A 877 28.52 9.67 25.86
CA LEU A 877 29.50 9.99 24.85
C LEU A 877 28.81 9.95 23.48
N LEU A 878 28.98 11.01 22.67
CA LEU A 878 28.43 11.05 21.31
C LEU A 878 29.57 11.01 20.30
N LEU A 879 29.44 10.15 19.29
CA LEU A 879 30.31 10.17 18.12
C LEU A 879 29.88 11.34 17.22
N GLU A 880 30.67 12.42 17.18
CA GLU A 880 30.36 13.64 16.41
C GLU A 880 30.64 13.49 14.90
N ASP A 881 31.34 12.42 14.50
CA ASP A 881 31.65 12.08 13.10
C ASP A 881 30.97 10.80 12.58
N VAL A 882 30.03 10.24 13.35
CA VAL A 882 29.15 9.13 12.96
C VAL A 882 27.69 9.58 13.12
N ARG A 883 26.80 9.25 12.18
CA ARG A 883 25.37 9.58 12.24
C ARG A 883 24.57 8.29 12.26
N GLU A 884 23.69 8.10 13.24
CA GLU A 884 22.92 6.85 13.36
C GLU A 884 21.85 6.73 12.27
N ALA A 885 21.00 7.75 12.09
CA ALA A 885 19.85 7.69 11.18
C ALA A 885 20.15 7.17 9.75
N PRO A 886 21.20 7.63 9.02
CA PRO A 886 21.49 7.14 7.67
C PRO A 886 22.13 5.74 7.62
N MET A 887 22.32 5.06 8.77
CA MET A 887 22.81 3.68 8.84
C MET A 887 21.71 2.65 9.16
N GLN A 888 20.51 3.11 9.51
CA GLN A 888 19.40 2.26 9.94
C GLN A 888 18.46 1.91 8.76
N PRO A 889 17.91 0.67 8.71
CA PRO A 889 18.25 -0.47 9.54
C PRO A 889 19.63 -1.05 9.13
N PHE A 890 20.41 -1.48 10.13
CA PHE A 890 21.72 -2.09 9.87
C PHE A 890 21.62 -3.44 9.12
N PRO A 891 22.63 -3.81 8.30
CA PRO A 891 22.68 -5.11 7.64
C PRO A 891 22.86 -6.29 8.59
N SER A 892 22.56 -7.50 8.11
CA SER A 892 22.82 -8.75 8.84
C SER A 892 24.26 -8.87 9.36
N ASN A 893 24.48 -9.64 10.44
CA ASN A 893 25.80 -9.84 11.04
C ASN A 893 26.82 -10.35 10.01
N ASN A 894 26.36 -11.21 9.10
CA ASN A 894 27.16 -11.76 8.00
C ASN A 894 27.60 -10.69 6.97
N GLU A 895 26.78 -9.68 6.70
CA GLU A 895 27.14 -8.57 5.80
C GLU A 895 28.01 -7.50 6.50
N ILE A 896 27.84 -7.31 7.80
CA ILE A 896 28.73 -6.48 8.65
C ILE A 896 30.13 -7.09 8.79
N GLY A 897 30.24 -8.42 8.73
CA GLY A 897 31.46 -9.15 9.09
C GLY A 897 31.59 -9.43 10.59
N SER A 898 30.49 -9.32 11.35
CA SER A 898 30.41 -9.81 12.72
C SER A 898 30.23 -11.33 12.71
N LYS A 899 31.19 -12.06 13.30
CA LYS A 899 31.08 -13.49 13.53
C LYS A 899 31.07 -13.73 15.03
N ASN A 900 30.02 -14.38 15.52
CA ASN A 900 29.84 -14.62 16.96
C ASN A 900 29.82 -13.33 17.82
N GLY A 901 29.47 -12.19 17.22
CA GLY A 901 29.53 -10.87 17.85
C GLY A 901 30.89 -10.16 17.70
N ALA A 902 31.95 -10.86 17.29
CA ALA A 902 33.27 -10.27 17.09
C ALA A 902 33.45 -9.80 15.63
N ILE A 903 33.95 -8.58 15.44
CA ILE A 903 34.37 -8.09 14.12
C ILE A 903 35.71 -8.74 13.73
N ILE A 904 35.71 -9.52 12.65
CA ILE A 904 36.93 -10.15 12.12
C ILE A 904 37.63 -9.19 11.16
N SER A 905 38.95 -9.00 11.34
CA SER A 905 39.80 -8.25 10.41
C SER A 905 40.27 -9.12 9.24
N HIS A 906 40.45 -8.50 8.07
CA HIS A 906 40.68 -9.20 6.82
C HIS A 906 42.00 -9.99 6.74
N GLU A 907 42.96 -9.70 7.63
CA GLU A 907 44.30 -10.32 7.65
C GLU A 907 44.23 -11.80 8.05
N GLY A 908 43.35 -12.17 8.99
CA GLY A 908 43.17 -13.54 9.45
C GLY A 908 42.56 -14.51 8.41
N PHE A 909 42.22 -14.03 7.21
CA PHE A 909 41.63 -14.85 6.14
C PHE A 909 42.66 -15.37 5.11
N ARG A 910 43.97 -15.09 5.27
CA ARG A 910 45.01 -15.52 4.32
C ARG A 910 45.71 -16.82 4.68
N ASP A 911 45.87 -17.14 5.96
CA ASP A 911 46.61 -18.32 6.41
C ASP A 911 45.74 -19.58 6.45
N GLY A 912 45.38 -20.08 5.26
CA GLY A 912 44.55 -21.30 5.12
C GLY A 912 44.70 -22.07 3.81
N ILE A 913 45.43 -21.56 2.80
CA ILE A 913 45.61 -22.24 1.50
C ILE A 913 47.10 -22.19 1.11
N PRO A 914 47.85 -23.31 1.20
CA PRO A 914 49.22 -23.38 0.71
C PRO A 914 49.27 -23.25 -0.81
N ALA A 915 49.92 -22.20 -1.32
CA ALA A 915 50.11 -22.01 -2.76
C ALA A 915 51.33 -22.78 -3.28
N ASN A 916 51.13 -23.49 -4.39
CA ASN A 916 52.16 -24.01 -5.32
C ASN A 916 53.13 -25.10 -4.81
N ALA A 917 52.64 -26.34 -4.82
CA ALA A 917 53.19 -27.34 -5.74
C ALA A 917 52.02 -27.77 -6.67
N GLY A 918 52.18 -28.07 -7.96
CA GLY A 918 53.38 -28.52 -8.68
C GLY A 918 53.20 -29.99 -9.07
N VAL A 919 53.68 -30.38 -10.26
CA VAL A 919 53.57 -31.74 -10.87
C VAL A 919 52.21 -32.09 -11.51
N GLU A 920 52.17 -31.92 -12.84
CA GLU A 920 51.97 -32.94 -13.89
C GLU A 920 50.94 -34.10 -13.77
N ASN A 921 50.65 -34.69 -14.93
CA ASN A 921 49.75 -35.84 -15.11
C ASN A 921 50.21 -37.08 -14.31
N GLY A 922 49.28 -37.72 -13.60
CA GLY A 922 49.53 -39.00 -12.91
C GLY A 922 48.30 -39.91 -12.96
N GLU A 923 48.49 -41.14 -13.44
CA GLU A 923 47.42 -42.13 -13.62
C GLU A 923 46.80 -42.56 -12.29
N ARG A 924 45.45 -42.60 -12.20
CA ARG A 924 44.76 -43.34 -11.13
C ARG A 924 44.47 -44.76 -11.60
N ASN A 925 45.24 -45.72 -11.10
CA ASN A 925 44.90 -47.13 -11.16
C ASN A 925 44.61 -47.70 -9.76
N GLN A 926 44.03 -48.89 -9.72
CA GLN A 926 43.31 -49.48 -8.60
C GLN A 926 44.20 -49.88 -7.42
N SER A 927 43.69 -49.70 -6.19
CA SER A 927 43.69 -50.77 -5.18
C SER A 927 42.57 -50.56 -4.15
N ALA A 928 42.15 -51.67 -3.53
CA ALA A 928 41.30 -51.71 -2.34
C ALA A 928 42.20 -51.92 -1.09
N LYS A 929 41.74 -52.04 0.17
CA LYS A 929 40.62 -52.84 0.70
C LYS A 929 40.50 -52.61 2.23
N ASP A 930 39.35 -52.93 2.83
CA ASP A 930 39.08 -53.33 4.25
C ASP A 930 39.70 -52.48 5.41
N GLY A 931 39.08 -52.16 6.55
CA GLY A 931 37.77 -52.37 7.20
C GLY A 931 37.79 -51.55 8.53
N ILE A 932 36.74 -51.35 9.34
CA ILE A 932 35.72 -52.24 9.92
C ILE A 932 34.52 -51.37 10.42
N LYS A 933 33.35 -51.97 10.72
CA LYS A 933 32.08 -51.29 11.06
C LYS A 933 31.75 -51.22 12.55
N ILE A 934 31.13 -50.12 12.99
CA ILE A 934 30.01 -50.04 13.98
C ILE A 934 29.17 -48.79 13.61
N GLY A 935 27.83 -48.75 13.60
CA GLY A 935 26.83 -49.82 13.59
C GLY A 935 25.38 -49.38 13.93
N VAL A 936 24.41 -49.65 13.02
CA VAL A 936 22.97 -49.96 13.29
C VAL A 936 22.03 -48.77 13.68
N PRO A 937 20.74 -48.70 13.23
CA PRO A 937 20.06 -49.11 11.97
C PRO A 937 19.18 -47.97 11.34
N GLY A 938 18.42 -48.20 10.24
CA GLY A 938 17.45 -47.16 9.80
C GLY A 938 16.56 -47.25 8.53
N LEU A 939 16.73 -48.20 7.59
CA LEU A 939 15.88 -48.39 6.36
C LEU A 939 15.78 -47.18 5.38
N SER A 940 16.52 -47.15 4.25
CA SER A 940 16.19 -47.74 2.93
C SER A 940 14.94 -47.16 2.23
N PHE A 941 14.98 -46.72 0.96
CA PHE A 941 15.36 -47.52 -0.23
C PHE A 941 16.19 -46.77 -1.31
N SER A 942 16.57 -47.53 -2.35
CA SER A 942 17.20 -47.10 -3.63
C SER A 942 16.65 -48.01 -4.75
N VAL A 943 16.95 -47.96 -6.06
CA VAL A 943 18.13 -47.62 -6.91
C VAL A 943 17.62 -47.37 -8.35
N SER A 944 18.32 -46.91 -9.40
CA SER A 944 19.68 -46.36 -9.69
C SER A 944 19.70 -45.86 -11.16
N SER A 945 20.76 -45.18 -11.62
CA SER A 945 21.17 -45.28 -13.04
C SER A 945 22.67 -45.05 -13.29
N LYS A 946 23.21 -45.79 -14.27
CA LYS A 946 24.38 -45.46 -15.09
C LYS A 946 23.85 -45.09 -16.48
N GLY A 947 24.53 -44.35 -17.36
CA GLY A 947 25.90 -43.83 -17.29
C GLY A 947 26.79 -44.41 -18.40
N ASP A 948 26.74 -43.78 -19.58
CA ASP A 948 27.65 -43.85 -20.74
C ASP A 948 27.27 -42.68 -21.69
N GLY A 949 28.13 -42.02 -22.47
CA GLY A 949 29.59 -42.05 -22.54
C GLY A 949 30.14 -42.04 -23.98
N PHE A 950 30.75 -40.94 -24.46
CA PHE A 950 31.92 -40.92 -25.38
C PHE A 950 32.48 -39.49 -25.60
N ARG A 951 33.66 -39.35 -26.26
CA ARG A 951 34.43 -38.09 -26.44
C ARG A 951 34.74 -37.74 -27.93
N PRO A 952 35.10 -36.48 -28.27
CA PRO A 952 35.15 -35.97 -29.65
C PRO A 952 36.55 -35.88 -30.30
N ARG A 953 36.55 -35.74 -31.64
CA ARG A 953 37.58 -35.16 -32.54
C ARG A 953 36.86 -34.61 -33.79
N GLY A 954 37.35 -33.63 -34.57
CA GLY A 954 38.52 -32.75 -34.41
C GLY A 954 39.09 -32.25 -35.75
N ASN A 955 39.32 -30.93 -35.89
CA ASN A 955 40.04 -30.20 -36.95
C ASN A 955 39.46 -30.13 -38.39
N GLY A 956 39.53 -28.95 -39.01
CA GLY A 956 39.94 -28.87 -40.43
C GLY A 956 39.51 -27.66 -41.29
N GLN A 957 40.42 -26.70 -41.48
CA GLN A 957 40.63 -25.90 -42.72
C GLN A 957 39.51 -25.02 -43.32
N ALA A 958 39.59 -23.72 -42.96
CA ALA A 958 39.61 -22.52 -43.82
C ALA A 958 39.26 -22.61 -45.33
N LYS A 959 38.51 -21.58 -45.79
CA LYS A 959 38.83 -20.83 -47.02
C LYS A 959 38.22 -19.41 -47.04
N GLU A 960 39.08 -18.44 -47.32
CA GLU A 960 38.74 -17.10 -47.83
C GLU A 960 38.45 -17.20 -49.36
N PRO A 961 37.89 -16.19 -50.07
CA PRO A 961 38.65 -14.96 -50.38
C PRO A 961 37.86 -13.65 -50.67
N ASN A 962 38.59 -12.52 -50.60
CA ASN A 962 38.41 -11.25 -51.36
C ASN A 962 37.10 -10.41 -51.20
N GLY A 963 37.16 -9.07 -51.23
CA GLY A 963 38.33 -8.18 -51.29
C GLY A 963 37.99 -6.74 -51.74
N HIS A 964 39.04 -5.94 -51.99
CA HIS A 964 39.05 -4.53 -52.46
C HIS A 964 38.68 -3.44 -51.42
N SER A 965 39.25 -2.22 -51.44
CA SER A 965 40.56 -1.78 -51.98
C SER A 965 40.96 -0.38 -51.47
N ASN A 966 42.25 -0.22 -51.16
CA ASN A 966 42.99 0.98 -50.74
C ASN A 966 42.58 2.37 -51.31
N GLY A 967 42.75 3.40 -50.48
CA GLY A 967 42.99 4.80 -50.86
C GLY A 967 43.93 5.46 -49.84
N ASN A 968 44.97 6.18 -50.28
CA ASN A 968 46.12 6.56 -49.43
C ASN A 968 46.54 8.03 -49.67
N GLY A 969 46.95 8.78 -48.64
CA GLY A 969 47.36 10.19 -48.77
C GLY A 969 47.91 10.82 -47.48
N ASN A 970 49.09 11.45 -47.55
CA ASN A 970 49.85 12.00 -46.41
C ASN A 970 49.61 13.51 -46.18
N GLY A 971 49.71 13.99 -44.94
CA GLY A 971 49.61 15.43 -44.60
C GLY A 971 50.05 15.80 -43.16
N ALA A 972 51.36 16.05 -42.96
CA ALA A 972 52.07 16.31 -41.71
C ALA A 972 51.44 17.19 -40.59
N ASN A 973 51.60 16.72 -39.34
CA ASN A 973 51.85 17.39 -38.04
C ASN A 973 51.25 18.78 -37.70
N GLY A 974 50.55 18.86 -36.55
CA GLY A 974 50.08 20.10 -35.87
C GLY A 974 51.13 20.76 -34.93
N PRO A 975 50.81 21.17 -33.67
CA PRO A 975 49.71 20.68 -32.79
C PRO A 975 48.87 21.77 -32.07
N LYS A 976 47.95 21.31 -31.19
CA LYS A 976 47.24 22.04 -30.10
C LYS A 976 46.10 23.01 -30.52
N ASP A 977 45.02 23.20 -29.76
CA ASP A 977 44.57 22.67 -28.44
C ASP A 977 43.02 22.49 -28.41
N HIS A 978 42.49 21.80 -27.38
CA HIS A 978 41.09 21.71 -26.93
C HIS A 978 40.00 20.96 -27.75
N GLU A 979 39.07 20.36 -26.97
CA GLU A 979 37.66 19.97 -27.22
C GLU A 979 37.22 19.31 -28.55
N GLU A 980 36.69 18.07 -28.45
CA GLU A 980 35.28 17.82 -28.83
C GLU A 980 34.70 16.53 -28.17
N ASP A 981 33.41 16.28 -28.40
CA ASP A 981 32.50 15.41 -27.64
C ASP A 981 32.29 13.99 -28.25
N GLU A 982 31.49 13.17 -27.58
CA GLU A 982 31.13 11.81 -27.98
C GLU A 982 30.28 11.72 -29.27
N SER A 983 30.33 10.57 -29.96
CA SER A 983 29.11 9.76 -30.18
C SER A 983 29.37 8.46 -30.98
N ARG A 984 28.40 7.54 -30.90
CA ARG A 984 28.21 6.34 -31.74
C ARG A 984 29.12 5.12 -31.49
N GLN A 985 28.81 4.38 -30.42
CA GLN A 985 28.66 2.92 -30.55
C GLN A 985 27.32 2.44 -29.95
N PRO A 986 26.79 1.25 -30.33
CA PRO A 986 25.42 0.88 -30.03
C PRO A 986 25.22 0.42 -28.58
N HIS A 987 24.08 0.78 -27.98
CA HIS A 987 23.72 0.30 -26.64
C HIS A 987 23.54 -1.23 -26.62
N THR A 988 24.40 -1.92 -25.86
CA THR A 988 24.12 -3.30 -25.42
C THR A 988 22.88 -3.32 -24.53
N ALA A 989 22.02 -4.32 -24.73
CA ALA A 989 20.78 -4.49 -23.98
C ALA A 989 21.00 -4.42 -22.45
N ALA A 990 20.09 -3.75 -21.74
CA ALA A 990 20.19 -3.55 -20.31
C ALA A 990 20.25 -4.90 -19.56
N ARG A 991 21.32 -5.11 -18.79
CA ARG A 991 21.39 -6.23 -17.85
C ARG A 991 20.32 -6.05 -16.78
N ILE A 992 19.48 -7.06 -16.58
CA ILE A 992 18.56 -7.14 -15.45
C ILE A 992 19.38 -7.07 -14.16
N VAL A 993 19.21 -5.98 -13.40
CA VAL A 993 19.88 -5.74 -12.12
C VAL A 993 19.19 -6.56 -11.04
N ASN A 994 19.58 -7.82 -10.91
CA ASN A 994 19.10 -8.70 -9.84
C ASN A 994 19.49 -8.14 -8.46
N SER A 995 18.61 -8.29 -7.47
CA SER A 995 18.69 -7.69 -6.13
C SER A 995 20.03 -7.87 -5.42
N GLY A 996 20.71 -9.02 -5.62
CA GLY A 996 22.06 -9.31 -5.12
C GLY A 996 23.21 -8.45 -5.71
N THR A 997 22.90 -7.26 -6.22
CA THR A 997 23.87 -6.22 -6.62
C THR A 997 23.63 -4.87 -5.94
N ARG A 998 22.60 -4.73 -5.08
CA ARG A 998 22.42 -3.55 -4.20
C ARG A 998 23.15 -3.66 -2.87
N SER A 999 23.31 -4.85 -2.29
CA SER A 999 24.16 -5.01 -1.11
C SER A 999 25.63 -4.92 -1.51
N GLY A 1000 26.25 -3.79 -1.19
CA GLY A 1000 27.70 -3.59 -1.25
C GLY A 1000 28.39 -4.39 -0.15
N ALA A 1001 28.39 -5.73 -0.27
CA ALA A 1001 28.73 -6.67 0.79
C ALA A 1001 30.08 -6.33 1.47
N ALA A 1002 30.00 -5.83 2.70
CA ALA A 1002 31.12 -5.24 3.43
C ALA A 1002 32.04 -6.30 4.04
N ARG A 1003 32.79 -7.00 3.18
CA ARG A 1003 33.73 -8.06 3.58
C ARG A 1003 34.80 -7.55 4.57
N GLY A 1004 34.59 -7.81 5.86
CA GLY A 1004 35.62 -8.07 6.88
C GLY A 1004 36.70 -7.01 7.12
N SER A 1005 36.47 -5.72 6.84
CA SER A 1005 37.41 -4.65 7.24
C SER A 1005 36.86 -3.23 7.21
N GLY A 1006 35.84 -2.95 6.37
CA GLY A 1006 35.31 -1.60 6.18
C GLY A 1006 34.44 -1.08 7.33
N PHE A 1007 33.80 -1.98 8.11
CA PHE A 1007 32.79 -1.60 9.10
C PHE A 1007 33.35 -0.62 10.14
N PHE A 1008 32.62 0.47 10.41
CA PHE A 1008 33.14 1.61 11.16
C PHE A 1008 33.49 1.26 12.62
N PHE A 1009 32.61 0.53 13.31
CA PHE A 1009 32.76 0.14 14.70
C PHE A 1009 33.58 -1.16 14.80
N ARG A 1010 34.92 -1.04 14.79
CA ARG A 1010 35.88 -2.16 14.80
C ARG A 1010 37.07 -1.86 15.71
N PRO A 1011 37.84 -2.88 16.17
CA PRO A 1011 39.03 -2.66 16.99
C PRO A 1011 40.00 -1.64 16.37
N GLY A 1012 40.49 -0.70 17.19
CA GLY A 1012 41.39 0.38 16.76
C GLY A 1012 40.75 1.47 15.88
N ALA A 1013 39.44 1.44 15.63
CA ALA A 1013 38.74 2.57 15.02
C ALA A 1013 38.79 3.81 15.93
N THR A 1014 38.82 5.01 15.35
CA THR A 1014 38.88 6.27 16.10
C THR A 1014 37.80 7.24 15.67
N PHE A 1015 37.18 7.92 16.64
CA PHE A 1015 36.08 8.87 16.42
C PHE A 1015 36.33 10.19 17.13
N LYS A 1016 35.80 11.29 16.59
CA LYS A 1016 35.65 12.54 17.33
C LYS A 1016 34.48 12.40 18.29
N VAL A 1017 34.67 12.81 19.54
CA VAL A 1017 33.64 12.65 20.56
C VAL A 1017 33.45 13.90 21.40
N GLY A 1018 32.21 14.15 21.77
CA GLY A 1018 31.87 14.93 22.95
C GLY A 1018 31.41 14.00 24.08
N VAL A 1019 31.51 14.49 25.31
CA VAL A 1019 31.01 13.82 26.53
C VAL A 1019 30.16 14.82 27.30
N TRP A 1020 29.01 14.35 27.77
CA TRP A 1020 28.01 15.08 28.54
C TRP A 1020 27.57 14.25 29.74
N GLU A 1021 27.04 14.89 30.77
CA GLU A 1021 26.31 14.19 31.82
C GLU A 1021 24.95 13.68 31.29
N ASP A 1022 24.54 12.49 31.71
CA ASP A 1022 23.32 11.80 31.33
C ASP A 1022 22.28 11.99 32.45
N ARG A 1023 21.57 13.12 32.42
CA ARG A 1023 20.64 13.55 33.48
C ARG A 1023 19.51 12.55 33.75
N GLU A 1024 19.17 11.75 32.76
CA GLU A 1024 18.13 10.73 32.81
C GLU A 1024 18.65 9.36 33.30
N ARG A 1025 19.91 9.23 33.75
CA ARG A 1025 20.46 7.96 34.22
C ARG A 1025 20.08 7.69 35.67
N GLY A 1026 19.02 6.92 35.85
CA GLY A 1026 18.57 6.44 37.16
C GLY A 1026 17.17 6.89 37.55
N ASP A 1027 16.49 7.69 36.74
CA ASP A 1027 15.05 7.96 36.89
C ASP A 1027 14.25 6.89 36.12
N PRO A 1028 13.54 5.98 36.81
CA PRO A 1028 12.73 4.93 36.15
C PRO A 1028 11.42 5.47 35.53
N SER A 1029 11.14 6.76 35.68
CA SER A 1029 10.02 7.46 35.04
C SER A 1029 10.45 8.37 33.87
N SER A 1030 11.76 8.48 33.57
CA SER A 1030 12.23 9.29 32.46
C SER A 1030 11.78 8.73 31.11
N SER A 1031 10.91 9.47 30.44
CA SER A 1031 10.53 9.17 29.07
C SER A 1031 11.62 9.60 28.10
N PHE A 1032 12.08 8.68 27.26
CA PHE A 1032 12.97 8.95 26.12
C PHE A 1032 12.33 9.79 25.00
N ALA A 1033 11.31 10.60 25.31
CA ALA A 1033 10.61 11.52 24.40
C ALA A 1033 11.53 12.65 23.89
N SER A 1034 12.62 12.91 24.63
CA SER A 1034 13.72 13.79 24.27
C SER A 1034 15.02 13.15 24.76
N PHE A 1035 16.14 13.42 24.07
CA PHE A 1035 17.46 12.99 24.51
C PHE A 1035 18.15 14.19 25.20
N GLU A 1036 17.80 14.47 26.46
CA GLU A 1036 18.29 15.66 27.16
C GLU A 1036 19.73 15.47 27.66
N LEU A 1037 20.68 15.94 26.86
CA LEU A 1037 22.08 16.06 27.25
C LEU A 1037 22.22 17.04 28.43
N GLY A 1038 22.90 16.57 29.48
CA GLY A 1038 23.24 17.36 30.65
C GLY A 1038 24.44 18.27 30.45
N ASP A 1039 25.14 18.53 31.55
CA ASP A 1039 26.28 19.44 31.55
C ASP A 1039 27.41 18.89 30.66
N PHE A 1040 27.94 19.74 29.78
CA PHE A 1040 28.97 19.34 28.82
C PHE A 1040 30.32 19.20 29.53
N VAL A 1041 30.85 17.97 29.54
CA VAL A 1041 32.09 17.60 30.22
C VAL A 1041 33.32 17.94 29.38
N GLY A 1042 33.31 17.58 28.09
CA GLY A 1042 34.47 17.83 27.23
C GLY A 1042 34.36 17.25 25.82
N ARG A 1043 35.32 17.61 24.97
CA ARG A 1043 35.53 17.02 23.63
C ARG A 1043 36.89 16.34 23.55
N GLY A 1044 36.98 15.29 22.77
CA GLY A 1044 38.18 14.48 22.62
C GLY A 1044 38.13 13.53 21.43
N ARG A 1045 38.99 12.52 21.48
CA ARG A 1045 39.04 11.42 20.52
C ARG A 1045 38.91 10.09 21.26
N LEU A 1046 37.93 9.29 20.86
CA LEU A 1046 37.81 7.90 21.30
C LEU A 1046 38.58 6.99 20.34
N THR A 1047 39.29 6.00 20.87
CA THR A 1047 39.85 4.87 20.11
C THR A 1047 39.29 3.58 20.69
N LEU A 1048 38.68 2.73 19.86
CA LEU A 1048 38.10 1.47 20.31
C LEU A 1048 39.18 0.46 20.70
N GLY A 1049 38.98 -0.21 21.83
CA GLY A 1049 39.84 -1.30 22.30
C GLY A 1049 39.75 -2.55 21.43
N GLU A 1050 40.44 -3.62 21.84
CA GLU A 1050 40.39 -4.92 21.16
C GLU A 1050 39.05 -5.64 21.37
N SER A 1051 38.33 -5.33 22.44
CA SER A 1051 37.10 -6.04 22.86
C SER A 1051 35.85 -5.36 22.31
N VAL A 1052 35.67 -5.41 20.98
CA VAL A 1052 34.49 -4.89 20.27
C VAL A 1052 33.45 -5.99 20.04
N TYR A 1053 32.19 -5.66 20.33
CA TYR A 1053 31.01 -6.47 20.11
C TYR A 1053 30.02 -5.79 19.17
N VAL A 1054 29.44 -6.53 18.23
CA VAL A 1054 28.43 -6.08 17.27
C VAL A 1054 27.41 -7.19 17.02
N ASP A 1055 26.13 -6.97 17.36
CA ASP A 1055 25.03 -7.88 16.97
C ASP A 1055 23.82 -7.06 16.44
N SER A 1056 23.55 -7.19 15.13
CA SER A 1056 22.43 -6.53 14.42
C SER A 1056 21.23 -7.47 14.22
N GLU A 1057 21.31 -8.72 14.69
CA GLU A 1057 20.26 -9.72 14.51
C GLU A 1057 19.58 -10.03 15.84
N GLY A 1058 20.35 -10.21 16.92
CA GLY A 1058 19.86 -10.71 18.21
C GLY A 1058 18.72 -9.87 18.82
N MET A 1059 18.83 -8.54 18.79
CA MET A 1059 17.82 -7.65 19.40
C MET A 1059 16.58 -7.43 18.54
N ASN A 1060 16.71 -7.60 17.22
CA ASN A 1060 15.63 -7.49 16.23
C ASN A 1060 14.99 -8.85 15.94
N TYR A 1061 15.45 -9.92 16.59
CA TYR A 1061 14.94 -11.26 16.37
C TYR A 1061 13.59 -11.42 17.06
N ASP A 1062 12.54 -11.63 16.26
CA ASP A 1062 11.22 -12.01 16.74
C ASP A 1062 11.09 -13.56 16.71
N PRO A 1063 11.07 -14.25 17.86
CA PRO A 1063 10.89 -15.70 17.92
C PRO A 1063 9.44 -16.13 17.63
N PHE A 1064 8.49 -15.19 17.54
CA PHE A 1064 7.08 -15.44 17.25
C PHE A 1064 6.71 -15.17 15.78
N LYS A 1065 7.47 -14.34 15.05
CA LYS A 1065 7.20 -13.99 13.63
C LYS A 1065 7.07 -15.25 12.76
N LYS A 1066 6.08 -15.25 11.85
CA LYS A 1066 5.89 -16.34 10.89
C LYS A 1066 7.06 -16.39 9.89
N VAL A 1067 7.50 -17.60 9.56
CA VAL A 1067 8.69 -17.80 8.72
C VAL A 1067 8.32 -17.59 7.25
N GLU A 1068 8.73 -16.44 6.70
CA GLU A 1068 8.69 -16.14 5.27
C GLU A 1068 9.36 -17.25 4.45
N LYS A 1069 8.58 -17.89 3.58
CA LYS A 1069 9.06 -18.91 2.63
C LYS A 1069 8.98 -18.37 1.22
N VAL A 1070 10.11 -17.97 0.65
CA VAL A 1070 10.16 -17.39 -0.70
C VAL A 1070 10.82 -18.37 -1.67
N THR A 1071 10.37 -18.36 -2.94
CA THR A 1071 10.94 -19.04 -4.13
C THR A 1071 10.45 -20.45 -4.54
N GLU A 1072 9.14 -20.61 -4.81
CA GLU A 1072 8.65 -21.71 -5.67
C GLU A 1072 8.06 -21.26 -7.02
N TRP A 1073 7.05 -20.38 -7.11
CA TRP A 1073 6.33 -20.09 -8.37
C TRP A 1073 7.19 -19.79 -9.61
N ARG A 1074 8.30 -19.04 -9.50
CA ARG A 1074 9.18 -18.78 -10.66
C ARG A 1074 9.74 -20.08 -11.25
N ARG A 1075 10.00 -21.10 -10.42
CA ARG A 1075 10.41 -22.44 -10.87
C ARG A 1075 9.29 -23.20 -11.56
N GLU A 1076 8.03 -22.98 -11.18
CA GLU A 1076 6.88 -23.59 -11.85
C GLU A 1076 6.61 -22.95 -13.22
N PHE A 1077 6.62 -21.62 -13.33
CA PHE A 1077 6.55 -20.95 -14.65
C PHE A 1077 7.74 -21.30 -15.56
N ASP A 1078 8.96 -21.37 -14.99
CA ASP A 1078 10.16 -21.88 -15.69
C ASP A 1078 9.99 -23.33 -16.20
N LYS A 1079 9.25 -24.19 -15.49
CA LYS A 1079 8.94 -25.55 -15.96
C LYS A 1079 7.96 -25.53 -17.13
N ILE A 1080 6.89 -24.72 -17.06
CA ILE A 1080 5.94 -24.56 -18.19
C ILE A 1080 6.71 -24.08 -19.43
N GLY A 1081 7.61 -23.10 -19.28
CA GLY A 1081 8.47 -22.62 -20.36
C GLY A 1081 9.31 -23.75 -20.98
N LYS A 1082 9.98 -24.57 -20.16
CA LYS A 1082 10.80 -25.72 -20.61
C LYS A 1082 9.99 -26.91 -21.15
N GLU A 1083 8.66 -26.89 -21.02
CA GLU A 1083 7.74 -27.80 -21.69
C GLU A 1083 7.10 -27.18 -22.95
N LEU A 1084 7.21 -25.85 -23.11
CA LEU A 1084 6.81 -25.06 -24.27
C LEU A 1084 7.91 -24.93 -25.32
N ASP A 1085 9.17 -24.98 -24.91
CA ASP A 1085 10.35 -25.23 -25.76
C ASP A 1085 10.31 -26.64 -26.38
#